data_AF-A0A534WMC9-F1
#
_entry.id   AF-A0A534WMC9-F1
#
_cell.length_a   1.000
_cell.length_b   1.000
_cell.length_c   1.000
_cell.angle_alpha   90.00
_cell.angle_beta   90.00
_cell.angle_gamma   90.00
#
_symmetry.space_group_name_H-M   'P 1'
#
loop_
_entity.id
_entity.type
_entity.pdbx_description
1 polymer ?
#
loop_
_entity_poly.entity_id
_entity_poly.type
_entity_poly.pdbx_seq_one_letter_code
_entity_poly.pdbx_strand_id
1 'polypeptide(L)'
;MLAALLSLLLAQGPAPEPPRVGEIAYEGADAETVRMLVALQPGQPIDTRDVRDAVRALHASARFSRVAAYAEAMGDGRIRIVFVLTNIEKLTSVTFPGHGALAESVLLQTANLQVNAEFQPEQVGTAVEVIRAAYFRIGYRHAQVTPVRKAAPGGVALELRIEEGPVTRISQVRFEGDLGLDRDQLSAAFRLDPGDVLNLVALDEAVRRLRERYRRAGRLRARVDPARIEELGMRDARVVIPLAAGPLVRFQLRGNRAFSDAVLAATLAPALDSEEPVDAQTAQEMAGRLRRFYVGTGFLRAKVAERQMLARDGAEEVVFSIEEGPQVRVERLIFTGNRAIPTGQLRERVLLQLRDNIVHDPASGADPALVERMGVMGTMRGGHAPRTTVDADAVFDPLLYARALKQIEDLYKSQGYLSARAGPPRLDPIGGNLAHIEVTIPIKEGEQTRVGRILVEGGGDVPAAEIDAAIVLRKDTPFSYLQAEEGRVALTQIFTRRGHLYARVEDEEEFEDTPDAASRVDVRYRIQPGPIVRVGYVEVIGHRRTVEGLVIDLVGLKQGDILTPETIDRAQQALLRTGLFFSATLTPRNPDVAEGEKTVQVQLRERPTRDFQASIGFSLADGPRTAVQWTQSNILGRNLTFTAVAKADFPFSRFPKEYVNCPPGFTDPSQCGG
;
A
#
# COMPACT_ATOMS: atom_id res chain seq x y z
N MET A 1 -53.14 -4.37 33.90
CA MET A 1 -54.36 -4.88 34.54
C MET A 1 -55.55 -4.64 33.62
N LEU A 2 -56.29 -5.73 33.34
CA LEU A 2 -57.71 -5.87 32.97
C LEU A 2 -58.51 -4.72 32.32
N ALA A 3 -58.96 -5.03 31.09
CA ALA A 3 -60.36 -5.26 30.67
C ALA A 3 -61.44 -4.14 30.73
N ALA A 4 -61.90 -3.77 29.53
CA ALA A 4 -63.28 -3.92 29.01
C ALA A 4 -64.45 -2.99 29.45
N LEU A 5 -64.99 -2.28 28.43
CA LEU A 5 -66.41 -2.13 28.01
C LEU A 5 -67.47 -1.60 29.00
N LEU A 6 -68.08 -0.42 28.73
CA LEU A 6 -69.35 -0.26 27.97
C LEU A 6 -69.82 1.23 27.90
N SER A 7 -69.96 1.73 26.65
CA SER A 7 -71.00 2.60 26.07
C SER A 7 -71.50 3.96 26.65
N LEU A 8 -71.25 4.98 25.81
CA LEU A 8 -72.07 6.13 25.36
C LEU A 8 -72.52 7.25 26.33
N LEU A 9 -71.99 8.47 26.09
CA LEU A 9 -72.81 9.62 25.66
C LEU A 9 -71.93 10.74 25.02
N LEU A 10 -72.25 11.09 23.77
CA LEU A 10 -72.23 12.43 23.15
C LEU A 10 -70.98 13.33 23.29
N ALA A 11 -70.10 13.26 22.28
CA ALA A 11 -69.64 14.43 21.53
C ALA A 11 -68.90 13.95 20.26
N GLN A 12 -69.63 13.43 19.27
CA GLN A 12 -69.13 13.42 17.90
C GLN A 12 -69.29 14.84 17.35
N GLY A 13 -68.40 15.74 17.74
CA GLY A 13 -68.07 16.87 16.87
C GLY A 13 -67.42 16.31 15.61
N PRO A 14 -67.62 16.93 14.43
CA PRO A 14 -66.89 16.54 13.24
C PRO A 14 -65.40 16.52 13.60
N ALA A 15 -64.68 15.45 13.22
CA ALA A 15 -63.24 15.45 13.33
C ALA A 15 -62.73 16.79 12.77
N PRO A 16 -61.95 17.58 13.54
CA PRO A 16 -61.51 18.89 13.07
C PRO A 16 -60.85 18.68 11.71
N GLU A 17 -61.37 19.35 10.68
CA GLU A 17 -60.82 19.21 9.33
C GLU A 17 -59.30 19.41 9.42
N PRO A 18 -58.49 18.50 8.83
CA PRO A 18 -57.06 18.62 8.90
C PRO A 18 -56.65 20.01 8.39
N PRO A 19 -55.79 20.74 9.13
CA PRO A 19 -55.45 22.11 8.79
C PRO A 19 -54.96 22.16 7.34
N ARG A 20 -55.41 23.15 6.58
CA ARG A 20 -55.07 23.25 5.16
C ARG A 20 -53.79 24.06 4.99
N VAL A 21 -53.00 23.72 3.97
CA VAL A 21 -51.81 24.49 3.59
C VAL A 21 -52.28 25.86 3.12
N GLY A 22 -51.99 26.92 3.88
CA GLY A 22 -52.34 28.30 3.53
C GLY A 22 -51.36 28.89 2.53
N GLU A 23 -50.08 28.83 2.87
CA GLU A 23 -48.99 29.41 2.09
C GLU A 23 -47.74 28.50 2.16
N ILE A 24 -46.97 28.47 1.07
CA ILE A 24 -45.67 27.80 1.02
C ILE A 24 -44.63 28.86 0.73
N ALA A 25 -43.67 29.02 1.63
CA ALA A 25 -42.56 29.95 1.51
C ALA A 25 -41.24 29.20 1.39
N TYR A 26 -40.29 29.81 0.69
CA TYR A 26 -38.93 29.29 0.51
C TYR A 26 -37.93 30.33 1.00
N GLU A 27 -37.07 29.95 1.93
CA GLU A 27 -35.98 30.78 2.44
C GLU A 27 -34.64 30.22 1.94
N GLY A 28 -33.77 31.10 1.46
CA GLY A 28 -32.43 30.74 0.97
C GLY A 28 -32.37 30.20 -0.47
N ALA A 29 -33.50 30.19 -1.19
CA ALA A 29 -33.56 29.86 -2.61
C ALA A 29 -34.69 30.64 -3.31
N ASP A 30 -34.58 30.80 -4.63
CA ASP A 30 -35.60 31.45 -5.44
C ASP A 30 -36.89 30.60 -5.52
N ALA A 31 -38.04 31.22 -5.26
CA ALA A 31 -39.31 30.52 -5.10
C ALA A 31 -39.80 29.87 -6.41
N GLU A 32 -39.54 30.48 -7.58
CA GLU A 32 -39.97 29.91 -8.87
C GLU A 32 -39.21 28.63 -9.21
N THR A 33 -37.89 28.63 -9.01
CA THR A 33 -37.03 27.47 -9.31
C THR A 33 -37.21 26.30 -8.35
N VAL A 34 -37.69 26.53 -7.14
CA VAL A 34 -37.92 25.50 -6.11
C VAL A 34 -39.35 24.97 -6.14
N ARG A 35 -40.33 25.81 -6.47
CA ARG A 35 -41.75 25.41 -6.56
C ARG A 35 -42.00 24.29 -7.56
N MET A 36 -41.18 24.18 -8.61
CA MET A 36 -41.26 23.07 -9.57
C MET A 36 -40.82 21.71 -8.99
N LEU A 37 -40.08 21.70 -7.87
CA LEU A 37 -39.57 20.51 -7.20
C LEU A 37 -40.45 20.07 -6.02
N VAL A 38 -41.42 20.90 -5.61
CA VAL A 38 -42.28 20.68 -4.45
C VAL A 38 -43.72 20.46 -4.91
N ALA A 39 -44.24 19.26 -4.67
CA ALA A 39 -45.57 18.85 -5.09
C ALA A 39 -46.72 19.38 -4.20
N LEU A 40 -46.42 19.99 -3.03
CA LEU A 40 -47.42 20.57 -2.14
C LEU A 40 -48.08 21.80 -2.79
N GLN A 41 -49.41 21.88 -2.73
CA GLN A 41 -50.18 23.02 -3.23
C GLN A 41 -50.94 23.75 -2.12
N PRO A 42 -51.08 25.09 -2.20
CA PRO A 42 -51.99 25.83 -1.32
C PRO A 42 -53.44 25.32 -1.41
N GLY A 43 -54.12 25.18 -0.27
CA GLY A 43 -55.52 24.75 -0.14
C GLY A 43 -55.72 23.26 0.12
N GLN A 44 -54.70 22.42 -0.08
CA GLN A 44 -54.78 20.99 0.20
C GLN A 44 -54.75 20.70 1.71
N PRO A 45 -55.42 19.64 2.19
CA PRO A 45 -55.30 19.20 3.59
C PRO A 45 -53.85 18.81 3.90
N ILE A 46 -53.32 19.23 5.06
CA ILE A 46 -51.93 18.94 5.40
C ILE A 46 -51.75 17.46 5.76
N ASP A 47 -50.90 16.75 5.00
CA ASP A 47 -50.39 15.43 5.36
C ASP A 47 -48.87 15.53 5.62
N THR A 48 -48.44 14.99 6.76
CA THR A 48 -47.02 14.84 7.11
C THR A 48 -46.22 14.05 6.07
N ARG A 49 -46.88 13.18 5.30
CA ARG A 49 -46.27 12.42 4.20
C ARG A 49 -45.89 13.33 3.03
N ASP A 50 -46.77 14.23 2.63
CA ASP A 50 -46.53 15.18 1.53
C ASP A 50 -45.38 16.13 1.85
N VAL A 51 -45.30 16.60 3.11
CA VAL A 51 -44.16 17.43 3.57
C VAL A 51 -42.85 16.64 3.52
N ARG A 52 -42.87 15.37 3.94
CA ARG A 52 -41.70 14.49 3.90
C ARG A 52 -41.26 14.20 2.47
N ASP A 53 -42.20 13.97 1.55
CA ASP A 53 -41.91 13.72 0.14
C ASP A 53 -41.39 14.98 -0.56
N ALA A 54 -41.89 16.17 -0.21
CA ALA A 54 -41.32 17.44 -0.67
C ALA A 54 -39.89 17.65 -0.17
N VAL A 55 -39.61 17.42 1.12
CA VAL A 55 -38.24 17.46 1.66
C VAL A 55 -37.34 16.44 0.94
N ARG A 56 -37.85 15.23 0.68
CA ARG A 56 -37.12 14.18 -0.05
C ARG A 56 -36.83 14.59 -1.50
N ALA A 57 -37.77 15.20 -2.20
CA ALA A 57 -37.60 15.68 -3.57
C ALA A 57 -36.56 16.82 -3.65
N LEU A 58 -36.59 17.74 -2.67
CA LEU A 58 -35.61 18.81 -2.54
C LEU A 58 -34.20 18.27 -2.26
N HIS A 59 -34.07 17.24 -1.40
CA HIS A 59 -32.81 16.54 -1.21
C HIS A 59 -32.35 15.79 -2.47
N ALA A 60 -33.26 15.09 -3.15
CA ALA A 60 -32.98 14.35 -4.38
C ALA A 60 -32.54 15.26 -5.54
N SER A 61 -32.86 16.56 -5.48
CA SER A 61 -32.39 17.53 -6.47
C SER A 61 -30.87 17.78 -6.42
N ALA A 62 -30.19 17.43 -5.33
CA ALA A 62 -28.76 17.68 -5.10
C ALA A 62 -28.35 19.17 -5.26
N ARG A 63 -29.30 20.10 -5.08
CA ARG A 63 -29.07 21.55 -5.13
C ARG A 63 -28.82 22.17 -3.76
N PHE A 64 -29.18 21.47 -2.68
CA PHE A 64 -29.18 22.00 -1.32
C PHE A 64 -28.45 21.09 -0.33
N SER A 65 -27.53 21.65 0.45
CA SER A 65 -26.77 20.94 1.49
C SER A 65 -27.60 20.73 2.75
N ARG A 66 -28.60 21.59 2.96
CA ARG A 66 -29.59 21.49 4.03
C ARG A 66 -30.98 21.84 3.52
N VAL A 67 -31.94 20.97 3.84
CA VAL A 67 -33.37 21.18 3.60
C VAL A 67 -34.09 21.00 4.94
N ALA A 68 -34.71 22.05 5.45
CA ALA A 68 -35.56 21.98 6.63
C ALA A 68 -36.94 22.56 6.29
N ALA A 69 -37.98 22.01 6.90
CA ALA A 69 -39.35 22.49 6.74
C ALA A 69 -39.94 22.81 8.11
N TYR A 70 -40.47 24.03 8.26
CA TYR A 70 -41.13 24.49 9.47
C TYR A 70 -42.59 24.83 9.16
N ALA A 71 -43.46 24.70 10.15
CA ALA A 71 -44.88 24.96 10.02
C ALA A 71 -45.31 26.05 11.02
N GLU A 72 -45.98 27.08 10.54
CA GLU A 72 -46.46 28.21 11.34
C GLU A 72 -47.99 28.34 11.21
N ALA A 73 -48.71 28.49 12.32
CA ALA A 73 -50.16 28.64 12.31
C ALA A 73 -50.56 30.08 11.93
N MET A 74 -51.49 30.24 10.97
CA MET A 74 -51.90 31.55 10.44
C MET A 74 -53.12 32.16 11.14
N GLY A 75 -53.54 31.63 12.30
CA GLY A 75 -54.64 32.16 13.11
C GLY A 75 -56.07 31.89 12.60
N ASP A 76 -56.21 31.38 11.36
CA ASP A 76 -57.48 31.12 10.67
C ASP A 76 -57.73 29.62 10.38
N GLY A 77 -56.98 28.73 11.05
CA GLY A 77 -57.02 27.28 10.81
C GLY A 77 -56.15 26.81 9.63
N ARG A 78 -55.44 27.72 8.93
CA ARG A 78 -54.45 27.38 7.91
C ARG A 78 -53.02 27.41 8.47
N ILE A 79 -52.12 26.68 7.81
CA ILE A 79 -50.70 26.57 8.18
C ILE A 79 -49.82 27.08 7.03
N ARG A 80 -48.82 27.90 7.34
CA ARG A 80 -47.74 28.29 6.45
C ARG A 80 -46.58 27.31 6.58
N ILE A 81 -46.14 26.73 5.47
CA ILE A 81 -44.96 25.84 5.44
C ILE A 81 -43.78 26.64 4.90
N VAL A 82 -42.71 26.73 5.68
CA VAL A 82 -41.47 27.44 5.31
C VAL A 82 -40.38 26.42 5.08
N PHE A 83 -39.91 26.29 3.84
CA PHE A 83 -38.74 25.50 3.49
C PHE A 83 -37.49 26.37 3.59
N VAL A 84 -36.62 26.06 4.55
CA VAL A 84 -35.31 26.70 4.70
C VAL A 84 -34.29 25.86 3.96
N LEU A 85 -33.72 26.44 2.91
CA LEU A 85 -32.83 25.80 1.96
C LEU A 85 -31.46 26.45 1.99
N THR A 86 -30.40 25.65 1.99
CA THR A 86 -29.02 26.14 1.86
C THR A 86 -28.42 25.56 0.59
N ASN A 87 -28.03 26.40 -0.36
CA ASN A 87 -27.48 25.95 -1.65
C ASN A 87 -26.15 25.21 -1.46
N ILE A 88 -25.95 24.15 -2.24
CA ILE A 88 -24.64 23.52 -2.43
C ILE A 88 -23.83 24.43 -3.35
N GLU A 89 -22.82 25.07 -2.80
CA GLU A 89 -21.85 25.82 -3.59
C GLU A 89 -20.79 24.85 -4.11
N LYS A 90 -20.46 24.91 -5.40
CA LYS A 90 -19.39 24.10 -5.98
C LYS A 90 -18.10 24.90 -6.08
N LEU A 91 -16.95 24.24 -5.90
CA LEU A 91 -15.66 24.87 -6.15
C LEU A 91 -15.39 24.91 -7.66
N THR A 92 -15.53 26.07 -8.29
CA THR A 92 -15.43 26.25 -9.75
C THR A 92 -13.99 26.34 -10.25
N SER A 93 -13.09 26.90 -9.45
CA SER A 93 -11.68 27.06 -9.78
C SER A 93 -10.86 27.29 -8.52
N VAL A 94 -9.58 26.93 -8.56
CA VAL A 94 -8.58 27.26 -7.55
C VAL A 94 -7.40 27.91 -8.25
N THR A 95 -6.96 29.06 -7.77
CA THR A 95 -5.77 29.77 -8.28
C THR A 95 -4.82 30.08 -7.13
N PHE A 96 -3.54 30.23 -7.43
CA PHE A 96 -2.50 30.44 -6.42
C PHE A 96 -1.69 31.74 -6.64
N PRO A 97 -2.30 32.94 -6.63
CA PRO A 97 -1.56 34.17 -6.89
C PRO A 97 -0.37 34.33 -5.95
N GLY A 98 0.79 34.77 -6.46
CA GLY A 98 1.99 34.99 -5.67
C GLY A 98 2.91 33.78 -5.51
N HIS A 99 2.57 32.64 -6.13
CA HIS A 99 3.47 31.50 -6.23
C HIS A 99 4.62 31.75 -7.23
N GLY A 100 5.81 31.24 -6.91
CA GLY A 100 7.03 31.33 -7.72
C GLY A 100 8.03 30.23 -7.39
N ALA A 101 8.19 29.86 -6.12
CA ALA A 101 9.08 28.79 -5.67
C ALA A 101 8.50 27.39 -5.88
N LEU A 102 7.18 27.24 -5.76
CA LEU A 102 6.47 26.00 -6.10
C LEU A 102 5.65 26.19 -7.38
N ALA A 103 5.72 25.20 -8.26
CA ALA A 103 4.87 25.17 -9.45
C ALA A 103 3.40 25.05 -9.00
N GLU A 104 2.50 25.82 -9.63
CA GLU A 104 1.05 25.82 -9.36
C GLU A 104 0.46 24.41 -9.28
N SER A 105 0.98 23.54 -10.13
CA SER A 105 0.55 22.19 -10.23
C SER A 105 0.93 21.26 -9.05
N VAL A 106 2.02 21.59 -8.34
CA VAL A 106 2.38 20.96 -7.06
C VAL A 106 1.44 21.50 -5.98
N LEU A 107 1.10 22.78 -6.04
CA LEU A 107 0.14 23.41 -5.13
C LEU A 107 -1.27 22.81 -5.28
N LEU A 108 -1.75 22.58 -6.51
CA LEU A 108 -3.00 21.88 -6.77
C LEU A 108 -3.01 20.47 -6.18
N GLN A 109 -1.94 19.70 -6.39
CA GLN A 109 -1.81 18.35 -5.84
C GLN A 109 -1.74 18.37 -4.30
N THR A 110 -1.04 19.36 -3.73
CA THR A 110 -0.83 19.52 -2.29
C THR A 110 -2.10 20.00 -1.58
N ALA A 111 -2.85 20.90 -2.21
CA ALA A 111 -4.12 21.43 -1.70
C ALA A 111 -5.17 20.32 -1.57
N ASN A 112 -5.11 19.30 -2.45
CA ASN A 112 -6.08 18.22 -2.54
C ASN A 112 -7.54 18.71 -2.63
N LEU A 113 -7.75 19.88 -3.25
CA LEU A 113 -9.06 20.47 -3.49
C LEU A 113 -9.57 20.05 -4.86
N GLN A 114 -10.78 19.49 -4.90
CA GLN A 114 -11.39 19.03 -6.15
C GLN A 114 -12.27 20.12 -6.76
N VAL A 115 -11.90 20.56 -7.96
CA VAL A 115 -12.74 21.44 -8.77
C VAL A 115 -14.01 20.68 -9.19
N ASN A 116 -15.13 21.39 -9.27
CA ASN A 116 -16.49 20.89 -9.50
C ASN A 116 -17.08 20.02 -8.37
N ALA A 117 -16.38 19.87 -7.24
CA ALA A 117 -16.92 19.27 -6.02
C ALA A 117 -17.66 20.31 -5.15
N GLU A 118 -18.40 19.83 -4.15
CA GLU A 118 -18.99 20.70 -3.11
C GLU A 118 -17.89 21.48 -2.38
N PHE A 119 -18.10 22.78 -2.24
CA PHE A 119 -17.19 23.68 -1.54
C PHE A 119 -17.36 23.51 -0.03
N GLN A 120 -16.37 22.92 0.62
CA GLN A 120 -16.33 22.76 2.06
C GLN A 120 -15.29 23.70 2.69
N PRO A 121 -15.70 24.66 3.55
CA PRO A 121 -14.78 25.61 4.18
C PRO A 121 -13.64 24.95 4.98
N GLU A 122 -13.89 23.79 5.60
CA GLU A 122 -12.91 23.05 6.39
C GLU A 122 -11.75 22.51 5.53
N GLN A 123 -12.04 22.09 4.31
CA GLN A 123 -11.03 21.62 3.35
C GLN A 123 -10.09 22.75 2.93
N VAL A 124 -10.59 23.99 2.87
CA VAL A 124 -9.76 25.18 2.56
C VAL A 124 -8.74 25.43 3.66
N GLY A 125 -9.14 25.33 4.93
CA GLY A 125 -8.22 25.45 6.07
C GLY A 125 -7.12 24.39 6.02
N THR A 126 -7.48 23.14 5.73
CA THR A 126 -6.51 22.05 5.55
C THR A 126 -5.57 22.32 4.39
N ALA A 127 -6.08 22.78 3.25
CA ALA A 127 -5.28 23.09 2.07
C ALA A 127 -4.26 24.22 2.35
N VAL A 128 -4.68 25.28 3.04
CA VAL A 128 -3.81 26.39 3.48
C VAL A 128 -2.64 25.87 4.30
N GLU A 129 -2.93 25.00 5.28
CA GLU A 129 -1.92 24.42 6.16
C GLU A 129 -0.93 23.50 5.44
N VAL A 130 -1.43 22.62 4.56
CA VAL A 130 -0.57 21.69 3.82
C VAL A 130 0.31 22.43 2.80
N ILE A 131 -0.23 23.45 2.12
CA ILE A 131 0.57 24.31 1.21
C ILE A 131 1.64 25.06 2.00
N ARG A 132 1.28 25.69 3.11
CA ARG A 132 2.24 26.38 3.99
C ARG A 132 3.35 25.43 4.42
N ALA A 133 3.00 24.21 4.85
CA ALA A 133 3.97 23.18 5.20
C ALA A 133 4.87 22.78 4.02
N ALA A 134 4.36 22.76 2.78
CA ALA A 134 5.17 22.47 1.59
C ALA A 134 6.22 23.55 1.32
N TYR A 135 5.87 24.84 1.47
CA TYR A 135 6.84 25.94 1.40
C TYR A 135 7.87 25.87 2.52
N PHE A 136 7.44 25.53 3.74
CA PHE A 136 8.35 25.37 4.87
C PHE A 136 9.38 24.27 4.63
N ARG A 137 9.01 23.19 3.94
CA ARG A 137 9.93 22.09 3.59
C ARG A 137 11.05 22.50 2.63
N ILE A 138 10.81 23.46 1.74
CA ILE A 138 11.80 23.92 0.77
C ILE A 138 12.55 25.20 1.22
N GLY A 139 12.31 25.66 2.45
CA GLY A 139 13.04 26.77 3.07
C GLY A 139 12.35 28.12 3.09
N TYR A 140 11.06 28.20 2.75
CA TYR A 140 10.26 29.43 2.83
C TYR A 140 9.46 29.44 4.13
N ARG A 141 10.13 29.66 5.27
CA ARG A 141 9.55 29.50 6.62
C ARG A 141 8.54 30.56 7.04
N HIS A 142 8.57 31.71 6.35
CA HIS A 142 7.65 32.82 6.58
C HIS A 142 6.52 32.86 5.55
N ALA A 143 6.33 31.77 4.80
CA ALA A 143 5.29 31.67 3.79
C ALA A 143 3.90 31.78 4.43
N GLN A 144 3.08 32.69 3.90
CA GLN A 144 1.69 32.87 4.30
C GLN A 144 0.79 32.51 3.13
N VAL A 145 -0.34 31.86 3.44
CA VAL A 145 -1.35 31.49 2.45
C VAL A 145 -2.67 32.05 2.95
N THR A 146 -3.23 33.02 2.22
CA THR A 146 -4.49 33.66 2.57
C THR A 146 -5.58 33.23 1.58
N PRO A 147 -6.62 32.50 2.03
CA PRO A 147 -7.73 32.14 1.17
C PRO A 147 -8.65 33.34 0.93
N VAL A 148 -8.92 33.64 -0.33
CA VAL A 148 -9.87 34.66 -0.77
C VAL A 148 -10.96 33.98 -1.58
N ARG A 149 -12.18 34.06 -1.06
CA ARG A 149 -13.38 33.52 -1.70
C ARG A 149 -13.94 34.55 -2.70
N LYS A 150 -14.18 34.14 -3.94
CA LYS A 150 -14.85 34.95 -4.97
C LYS A 150 -16.10 34.24 -5.46
N ALA A 151 -17.17 35.00 -5.68
CA ALA A 151 -18.38 34.47 -6.29
C ALA A 151 -18.10 34.15 -7.78
N ALA A 152 -18.55 32.99 -8.25
CA ALA A 152 -18.45 32.57 -9.64
C ALA A 152 -19.80 32.00 -10.13
N PRO A 153 -20.09 32.02 -11.44
CA PRO A 153 -21.31 31.41 -11.96
C PRO A 153 -21.41 29.94 -11.54
N GLY A 154 -22.45 29.58 -10.78
CA GLY A 154 -22.68 28.21 -10.31
C GLY A 154 -21.83 27.77 -9.12
N GLY A 155 -21.11 28.67 -8.44
CA GLY A 155 -20.37 28.32 -7.24
C GLY A 155 -19.35 29.36 -6.75
N VAL A 156 -18.21 28.86 -6.28
CA VAL A 156 -17.14 29.64 -5.64
C VAL A 156 -15.85 29.47 -6.43
N ALA A 157 -15.17 30.58 -6.73
CA ALA A 157 -13.78 30.57 -7.15
C ALA A 157 -12.90 30.87 -5.93
N LEU A 158 -11.91 30.01 -5.67
CA LEU A 158 -11.00 30.14 -4.54
C LEU A 158 -9.65 30.67 -5.03
N GLU A 159 -9.21 31.82 -4.50
CA GLU A 159 -7.84 32.30 -4.67
C GLU A 159 -7.05 32.03 -3.38
N LEU A 160 -6.04 31.18 -3.45
CA LEU A 160 -5.10 30.98 -2.36
C LEU A 160 -3.90 31.90 -2.58
N ARG A 161 -3.95 33.12 -2.04
CA ARG A 161 -2.88 34.11 -2.20
C ARG A 161 -1.68 33.71 -1.36
N ILE A 162 -0.53 33.58 -2.01
CA ILE A 162 0.70 33.10 -1.39
C ILE A 162 1.67 34.27 -1.29
N GLU A 163 2.08 34.55 -0.07
CA GLU A 163 3.23 35.41 0.22
C GLU A 163 4.36 34.51 0.64
N GLU A 164 5.26 34.15 -0.28
CA GLU A 164 6.31 33.14 0.00
C GLU A 164 7.29 33.57 1.09
N GLY A 165 7.48 34.89 1.24
CA GLY A 165 8.53 35.43 2.09
C GLY A 165 9.94 35.15 1.52
N PRO A 166 10.99 35.59 2.22
CA PRO A 166 12.35 35.32 1.78
C PRO A 166 12.78 33.89 2.13
N VAL A 167 13.70 33.35 1.34
CA VAL A 167 14.33 32.05 1.61
C VAL A 167 15.10 32.12 2.93
N THR A 168 14.79 31.20 3.84
CA THR A 168 15.51 30.99 5.09
C THR A 168 16.76 30.17 4.83
N ARG A 169 17.91 30.72 5.19
CA ARG A 169 19.22 30.09 5.09
C ARG A 169 19.71 29.68 6.48
N ILE A 170 20.53 28.64 6.48
CA ILE A 170 21.20 28.16 7.68
C ILE A 170 22.30 29.17 8.02
N SER A 171 22.16 29.92 9.10
CA SER A 171 23.21 30.85 9.55
C SER A 171 24.24 30.14 10.42
N GLN A 172 23.83 29.09 11.12
CA GLN A 172 24.68 28.30 12.00
C GLN A 172 24.12 26.89 12.20
N VAL A 173 25.00 25.89 12.20
CA VAL A 173 24.69 24.53 12.67
C VAL A 173 25.32 24.34 14.05
N ARG A 174 24.54 23.92 15.03
CA ARG A 174 25.01 23.70 16.40
C ARG A 174 24.70 22.28 16.85
N PHE A 175 25.76 21.53 17.14
CA PHE A 175 25.67 20.24 17.81
C PHE A 175 25.71 20.43 19.33
N GLU A 176 24.68 19.94 20.03
CA GLU A 176 24.52 20.04 21.49
C GLU A 176 24.46 18.67 22.15
N GLY A 177 24.82 18.61 23.44
CA GLY A 177 24.84 17.38 24.23
C GLY A 177 26.19 16.68 24.22
N ASP A 178 26.17 15.38 24.52
CA ASP A 178 27.36 14.54 24.48
C ASP A 178 27.64 14.13 23.03
N LEU A 179 28.67 14.73 22.44
CA LEU A 179 28.98 14.54 21.03
C LEU A 179 29.73 13.24 20.76
N GLY A 180 30.56 12.75 21.68
CA GLY A 180 31.38 11.52 21.53
C GLY A 180 32.28 11.41 20.28
N LEU A 181 32.23 12.36 19.36
CA LEU A 181 32.99 12.52 18.13
C LEU A 181 33.41 14.00 18.02
N ASP A 182 34.48 14.27 17.27
CA ASP A 182 34.89 15.64 17.03
C ASP A 182 33.88 16.39 16.15
N ARG A 183 33.86 17.73 16.27
CA ARG A 183 32.89 18.55 15.53
C ARG A 183 33.13 18.52 14.02
N ASP A 184 34.36 18.34 13.59
CA ASP A 184 34.72 18.34 12.17
C ASP A 184 34.18 17.10 11.46
N GLN A 185 34.24 15.93 12.11
CA GLN A 185 33.63 14.68 11.65
C GLN A 185 32.11 14.78 11.59
N LEU A 186 31.49 15.44 12.58
CA LEU A 186 30.04 15.66 12.58
C LEU A 186 29.63 16.59 11.44
N SER A 187 30.33 17.72 11.26
CA SER A 187 30.09 18.64 10.14
C SER A 187 30.28 17.96 8.78
N ALA A 188 31.38 17.21 8.60
CA ALA A 188 31.67 16.49 7.37
C ALA A 188 30.63 15.40 7.03
N ALA A 189 30.03 14.77 8.05
CA ALA A 189 28.94 13.82 7.87
C ALA A 189 27.59 14.52 7.59
N PHE A 190 27.32 15.63 8.27
CA PHE A 190 26.08 16.40 8.14
C PHE A 190 25.91 16.97 6.73
N ARG A 191 26.98 17.53 6.13
CA ARG A 191 26.99 18.06 4.75
C ARG A 191 25.94 19.15 4.46
N LEU A 192 25.56 19.90 5.49
CA LEU A 192 24.80 21.14 5.34
C LEU A 192 25.60 22.24 6.03
N ASP A 193 26.00 23.23 5.25
CA ASP A 193 26.91 24.27 5.68
C ASP A 193 26.17 25.59 5.90
N PRO A 194 26.72 26.50 6.74
CA PRO A 194 26.21 27.85 6.84
C PRO A 194 26.13 28.53 5.47
N GLY A 195 24.98 29.10 5.14
CA GLY A 195 24.66 29.72 3.84
C GLY A 195 23.70 28.89 2.98
N ASP A 196 23.61 27.58 3.23
CA ASP A 196 22.68 26.70 2.54
C ASP A 196 21.22 27.07 2.82
N VAL A 197 20.34 26.77 1.87
CA VAL A 197 18.89 26.91 2.07
C VAL A 197 18.43 25.87 3.08
N LEU A 198 17.61 26.28 4.06
CA LEU A 198 17.03 25.37 5.05
C LEU A 198 15.95 24.48 4.41
N ASN A 199 16.38 23.42 3.73
CA ASN A 199 15.50 22.42 3.16
C ASN A 199 15.33 21.26 4.16
N LEU A 200 14.08 21.01 4.59
CA LEU A 200 13.80 19.98 5.60
C LEU A 200 14.10 18.56 5.11
N VAL A 201 13.93 18.29 3.81
CA VAL A 201 14.29 16.99 3.23
C VAL A 201 15.80 16.77 3.28
N ALA A 202 16.57 17.79 2.92
CA ALA A 202 18.03 17.74 3.02
C ALA A 202 18.51 17.63 4.48
N LEU A 203 17.80 18.29 5.41
CA LEU A 203 18.06 18.21 6.86
C LEU A 203 17.82 16.80 7.42
N ASP A 204 16.72 16.16 7.03
CA ASP A 204 16.42 14.78 7.44
C ASP A 204 17.48 13.80 6.92
N GLU A 205 17.91 13.96 5.66
CA GLU A 205 19.01 13.17 5.11
C GLU A 205 20.34 13.43 5.83
N ALA A 206 20.60 14.68 6.23
CA ALA A 206 21.79 15.07 6.98
C ALA A 206 21.81 14.44 8.38
N VAL A 207 20.66 14.42 9.05
CA VAL A 207 20.47 13.72 10.34
C VAL A 207 20.68 12.21 10.18
N ARG A 208 20.18 11.60 9.10
CA ARG A 208 20.42 10.18 8.82
C ARG A 208 21.91 9.87 8.64
N ARG A 209 22.65 10.71 7.89
CA ARG A 209 24.12 10.57 7.74
C ARG A 209 24.86 10.68 9.07
N LEU A 210 24.41 11.53 9.98
CA LEU A 210 24.96 11.60 11.35
C LEU A 210 24.74 10.29 12.11
N ARG A 211 23.53 9.72 12.07
CA ARG A 211 23.24 8.42 12.69
C ARG A 211 24.17 7.34 12.15
N GLU A 212 24.31 7.24 10.83
CA GLU A 212 25.23 6.30 10.20
C GLU A 212 26.70 6.52 10.63
N ARG A 213 27.15 7.78 10.75
CA ARG A 213 28.50 8.10 11.21
C ARG A 213 28.75 7.59 12.63
N TYR A 214 27.81 7.80 13.54
CA TYR A 214 27.89 7.27 14.90
C TYR A 214 27.93 5.73 14.93
N ARG A 215 27.09 5.08 14.13
CA ARG A 215 27.09 3.61 14.01
C ARG A 215 28.43 3.08 13.52
N ARG A 216 29.00 3.67 12.45
CA ARG A 216 30.33 3.28 11.93
C ARG A 216 31.46 3.52 12.93
N ALA A 217 31.28 4.45 13.87
CA ALA A 217 32.22 4.68 14.96
C ALA A 217 32.02 3.72 16.16
N GLY A 218 31.11 2.73 16.06
CA GLY A 218 30.84 1.76 17.13
C GLY A 218 29.93 2.31 18.26
N ARG A 219 29.34 3.50 18.09
CA ARG A 219 28.44 4.12 19.06
C ARG A 219 26.98 3.76 18.75
N LEU A 220 26.63 2.50 18.99
CA LEU A 220 25.33 1.95 18.60
C LEU A 220 24.16 2.47 19.45
N ARG A 221 24.45 3.08 20.61
CA ARG A 221 23.46 3.75 21.47
C ARG A 221 23.31 5.25 21.18
N ALA A 222 23.95 5.74 20.13
CA ALA A 222 23.86 7.14 19.77
C ALA A 222 22.42 7.52 19.45
N ARG A 223 21.93 8.56 20.11
CA ARG A 223 20.64 9.18 19.83
C ARG A 223 20.86 10.52 19.15
N VAL A 224 20.21 10.67 18.00
CA VAL A 224 20.14 11.92 17.26
C VAL A 224 18.68 12.35 17.27
N ASP A 225 18.36 13.29 18.16
CA ASP A 225 17.01 13.80 18.32
C ASP A 225 16.62 14.67 17.11
N PRO A 226 15.32 14.90 16.87
CA PRO A 226 14.87 15.80 15.82
C PRO A 226 15.54 17.18 15.93
N ALA A 227 16.03 17.69 14.81
CA ALA A 227 16.68 18.99 14.77
C ALA A 227 15.71 20.10 15.19
N ARG A 228 16.15 20.96 16.12
CA ARG A 228 15.43 22.15 16.54
C ARG A 228 15.85 23.32 15.67
N ILE A 229 14.88 23.99 15.06
CA ILE A 229 15.13 25.15 14.20
C ILE A 229 14.82 26.41 15.01
N GLU A 230 15.85 27.21 15.30
CA GLU A 230 15.73 28.51 15.94
C GLU A 230 15.76 29.60 14.86
N GLU A 231 14.63 30.24 14.60
CA GLU A 231 14.55 31.35 13.64
C GLU A 231 15.16 32.61 14.29
N LEU A 232 16.26 33.11 13.72
CA LEU A 232 16.98 34.31 14.20
C LEU A 232 16.54 35.58 13.47
N GLY A 233 15.62 35.44 12.51
CA GLY A 233 15.04 36.50 11.70
C GLY A 233 14.28 35.92 10.51
N MET A 234 13.96 36.76 9.52
CA MET A 234 13.22 36.31 8.34
C MET A 234 14.05 35.45 7.37
N ARG A 235 15.38 35.64 7.36
CA ARG A 235 16.29 34.99 6.40
C ARG A 235 17.26 34.00 7.03
N ASP A 236 17.35 33.98 8.35
CA ASP A 236 18.41 33.28 9.06
C ASP A 236 17.79 32.35 10.10
N ALA A 237 18.20 31.09 10.05
CA ALA A 237 17.85 30.10 11.06
C ALA A 237 19.11 29.38 11.56
N ARG A 238 19.15 29.15 12.87
CA ARG A 238 20.11 28.25 13.49
C ARG A 238 19.49 26.85 13.58
N VAL A 239 20.21 25.87 13.07
CA VAL A 239 19.84 24.46 13.20
C VAL A 239 20.58 23.87 14.40
N VAL A 240 19.83 23.49 15.43
CA VAL A 240 20.36 22.89 16.65
C VAL A 240 20.05 21.40 16.63
N ILE A 241 21.09 20.57 16.73
CA ILE A 241 20.99 19.11 16.66
C ILE A 241 21.35 18.56 18.04
N PRO A 242 20.36 18.13 18.84
CA PRO A 242 20.63 17.48 20.11
C PRO A 242 21.16 16.07 19.85
N LEU A 243 22.31 15.78 20.44
CA LEU A 243 23.04 14.53 20.28
C LEU A 243 23.36 13.94 21.65
N ALA A 244 23.18 12.63 21.76
CA ALA A 244 23.70 11.84 22.86
C ALA A 244 24.44 10.66 22.26
N ALA A 245 25.76 10.77 22.13
CA ALA A 245 26.60 9.80 21.46
C ALA A 245 26.54 8.41 22.09
N GLY A 246 26.31 8.33 23.41
CA GLY A 246 26.27 7.07 24.14
C GLY A 246 27.64 6.37 24.17
N PRO A 247 27.75 5.25 24.89
CA PRO A 247 29.00 4.51 24.98
C PRO A 247 29.37 3.85 23.64
N LEU A 248 30.65 3.49 23.51
CA LEU A 248 31.06 2.51 22.51
C LEU A 248 30.46 1.16 22.89
N VAL A 249 29.83 0.47 21.94
CA VAL A 249 29.20 -0.83 22.19
C VAL A 249 29.99 -1.91 21.48
N ARG A 250 30.40 -2.94 22.22
CA ARG A 250 31.05 -4.14 21.67
C ARG A 250 30.19 -5.36 21.97
N PHE A 251 30.11 -6.29 21.03
CA PHE A 251 29.40 -7.55 21.24
C PHE A 251 30.40 -8.66 21.54
N GLN A 252 30.07 -9.54 22.49
CA GLN A 252 30.82 -10.77 22.74
C GLN A 252 29.89 -11.97 22.66
N LEU A 253 30.30 -12.98 21.90
CA LEU A 253 29.64 -14.28 21.86
C LEU A 253 30.44 -15.24 22.75
N ARG A 254 29.77 -15.93 23.68
CA ARG A 254 30.42 -16.91 24.56
C ARG A 254 29.61 -18.19 24.60
N GLY A 255 30.30 -19.32 24.46
CA GLY A 255 29.69 -20.65 24.57
C GLY A 255 29.26 -21.24 23.22
N ASN A 256 29.43 -20.52 22.12
CA ASN A 256 29.27 -21.06 20.77
C ASN A 256 30.42 -22.03 20.45
N ARG A 257 30.06 -23.27 20.15
CA ARG A 257 30.98 -24.36 19.76
C ARG A 257 30.59 -24.95 18.41
N ALA A 258 29.30 -24.98 18.10
CA ALA A 258 28.78 -25.49 16.83
C ALA A 258 28.98 -24.51 15.66
N PHE A 259 28.86 -23.20 15.94
CA PHE A 259 28.93 -22.14 14.92
C PHE A 259 30.02 -21.11 15.25
N SER A 260 30.67 -20.62 14.21
CA SER A 260 31.67 -19.55 14.34
C SER A 260 31.02 -18.20 14.63
N ASP A 261 31.82 -17.29 15.18
CA ASP A 261 31.40 -15.91 15.43
C ASP A 261 30.90 -15.21 14.15
N ALA A 262 31.48 -15.52 12.99
CA ALA A 262 31.06 -14.95 11.71
C ALA A 262 29.64 -15.37 11.28
N VAL A 263 29.25 -16.63 11.54
CA VAL A 263 27.90 -17.12 11.25
C VAL A 263 26.87 -16.45 12.17
N LEU A 264 27.19 -16.38 13.47
CA LEU A 264 26.31 -15.75 14.45
C LEU A 264 26.23 -14.24 14.24
N ALA A 265 27.33 -13.60 13.81
CA ALA A 265 27.36 -12.19 13.43
C ALA A 265 26.43 -11.89 12.26
N ALA A 266 26.46 -12.72 11.21
CA ALA A 266 25.55 -12.58 10.07
C ALA A 266 24.07 -12.64 10.49
N THR A 267 23.75 -13.45 11.51
CA THR A 267 22.39 -13.53 12.08
C THR A 267 21.98 -12.25 12.81
N LEU A 268 22.94 -11.49 13.35
CA LEU A 268 22.73 -10.22 14.04
C LEU A 268 22.74 -9.00 13.10
N ALA A 269 23.36 -9.12 11.92
CA ALA A 269 23.53 -8.02 10.95
C ALA A 269 22.25 -7.21 10.68
N PRO A 270 21.06 -7.82 10.47
CA PRO A 270 19.85 -7.05 10.18
C PRO A 270 19.44 -6.09 11.30
N ALA A 271 19.72 -6.44 12.56
CA ALA A 271 19.45 -5.56 13.70
C ALA A 271 20.52 -4.44 13.81
N LEU A 272 21.70 -4.64 13.22
CA LEU A 272 22.78 -3.66 13.15
C LEU A 272 22.72 -2.76 11.92
N ASP A 273 21.94 -3.13 10.91
CA ASP A 273 21.69 -2.29 9.74
C ASP A 273 20.48 -1.35 9.95
N SER A 274 19.67 -1.56 11.00
CA SER A 274 18.59 -0.65 11.38
C SER A 274 19.11 0.74 11.75
N GLU A 275 18.34 1.79 11.44
CA GLU A 275 18.65 3.17 11.83
C GLU A 275 18.43 3.43 13.33
N GLU A 276 17.74 2.51 14.02
CA GLU A 276 17.38 2.65 15.43
C GLU A 276 18.58 2.39 16.37
N PRO A 277 18.66 3.11 17.51
CA PRO A 277 19.67 2.85 18.55
C PRO A 277 19.55 1.41 19.09
N VAL A 278 20.70 0.75 19.30
CA VAL A 278 20.74 -0.59 19.89
C VAL A 278 20.69 -0.48 21.41
N ASP A 279 19.48 -0.50 21.94
CA ASP A 279 19.24 -0.45 23.38
C ASP A 279 19.16 -1.86 24.02
N ALA A 280 18.71 -1.92 25.28
CA ALA A 280 18.55 -3.17 25.99
C ALA A 280 17.48 -4.09 25.36
N GLN A 281 16.40 -3.53 24.83
CA GLN A 281 15.34 -4.28 24.18
C GLN A 281 15.85 -4.85 22.85
N THR A 282 16.55 -4.05 22.05
CA THR A 282 17.17 -4.52 20.81
C THR A 282 18.16 -5.66 21.08
N ALA A 283 18.96 -5.56 22.15
CA ALA A 283 19.87 -6.63 22.55
C ALA A 283 19.13 -7.92 22.95
N GLN A 284 18.00 -7.83 23.65
CA GLN A 284 17.16 -8.99 23.97
C GLN A 284 16.55 -9.62 22.71
N GLU A 285 16.12 -8.80 21.75
CA GLU A 285 15.63 -9.28 20.44
C GLU A 285 16.73 -10.00 19.65
N MET A 286 17.96 -9.48 19.67
CA MET A 286 19.14 -10.12 19.11
C MET A 286 19.42 -11.49 19.75
N ALA A 287 19.36 -11.60 21.08
CA ALA A 287 19.47 -12.87 21.79
C ALA A 287 18.36 -13.86 21.37
N GLY A 288 17.14 -13.37 21.21
CA GLY A 288 16.01 -14.14 20.68
C GLY A 288 16.24 -14.63 19.23
N ARG A 289 16.85 -13.80 18.37
CA ARG A 289 17.23 -14.19 17.00
C ARG A 289 18.29 -15.29 17.00
N LEU A 290 19.35 -15.15 17.80
CA LEU A 290 20.36 -16.20 17.96
C LEU A 290 19.73 -17.50 18.46
N ARG A 291 18.88 -17.44 19.49
CA ARG A 291 18.18 -18.62 20.00
C ARG A 291 17.35 -19.30 18.90
N ARG A 292 16.58 -18.53 18.13
CA ARG A 292 15.79 -19.08 17.00
C ARG A 292 16.67 -19.70 15.94
N PHE A 293 17.81 -19.09 15.61
CA PHE A 293 18.79 -19.66 14.69
C PHE A 293 19.30 -21.02 15.18
N TYR A 294 19.67 -21.14 16.47
CA TYR A 294 20.06 -22.42 17.06
C TYR A 294 18.93 -23.46 17.02
N VAL A 295 17.71 -23.09 17.38
CA VAL A 295 16.54 -23.98 17.32
C VAL A 295 16.29 -24.47 15.89
N GLY A 296 16.31 -23.56 14.91
CA GLY A 296 16.12 -23.86 13.49
C GLY A 296 17.28 -24.61 12.83
N THR A 297 18.36 -24.90 13.56
CA THR A 297 19.46 -25.76 13.13
C THR A 297 19.55 -27.07 13.92
N GLY A 298 18.54 -27.34 14.76
CA GLY A 298 18.38 -28.59 15.53
C GLY A 298 18.75 -28.50 17.00
N PHE A 299 19.19 -27.35 17.51
CA PHE A 299 19.53 -27.16 18.93
C PHE A 299 18.29 -26.73 19.75
N LEU A 300 17.34 -27.65 19.94
CA LEU A 300 16.02 -27.36 20.52
C LEU A 300 16.07 -26.78 21.94
N ARG A 301 17.12 -27.15 22.70
CA ARG A 301 17.31 -26.72 24.09
C ARG A 301 18.25 -25.52 24.22
N ALA A 302 18.60 -24.88 23.10
CA ALA A 302 19.49 -23.74 23.11
C ALA A 302 18.91 -22.61 23.98
N LYS A 303 19.76 -22.07 24.85
CA LYS A 303 19.46 -20.87 25.64
C LYS A 303 20.49 -19.81 25.27
N VAL A 304 20.01 -18.60 25.05
CA VAL A 304 20.84 -17.43 24.82
C VAL A 304 20.40 -16.38 25.81
N ALA A 305 21.33 -15.92 26.63
CA ALA A 305 21.11 -14.85 27.60
C ALA A 305 22.08 -13.71 27.31
N GLU A 306 21.56 -12.50 27.24
CA GLU A 306 22.33 -11.26 27.11
C GLU A 306 22.67 -10.71 28.49
N ARG A 307 23.90 -10.20 28.64
CA ARG A 307 24.34 -9.47 29.83
C ARG A 307 25.10 -8.23 29.41
N GLN A 308 24.75 -7.10 30.01
CA GLN A 308 25.46 -5.84 29.80
C GLN A 308 26.55 -5.70 30.86
N MET A 309 27.76 -5.42 30.43
CA MET A 309 28.91 -5.20 31.30
C MET A 309 29.59 -3.90 30.90
N LEU A 310 30.07 -3.13 31.88
CA LEU A 310 30.90 -1.97 31.61
C LEU A 310 32.37 -2.41 31.60
N ALA A 311 33.05 -2.21 30.48
CA ALA A 311 34.47 -2.46 30.36
C ALA A 311 35.28 -1.38 31.09
N ARG A 312 36.54 -1.71 31.41
CA ARG A 312 37.45 -0.80 32.14
C ARG A 312 37.76 0.48 31.37
N ASP A 313 37.66 0.44 30.04
CA ASP A 313 37.85 1.57 29.14
C ASP A 313 36.56 2.41 28.92
N GLY A 314 35.47 2.09 29.62
CA GLY A 314 34.19 2.78 29.52
C GLY A 314 33.32 2.34 28.33
N ALA A 315 33.75 1.35 27.54
CA ALA A 315 32.90 0.72 26.55
C ALA A 315 31.84 -0.18 27.23
N GLU A 316 30.67 -0.27 26.64
CA GLU A 316 29.64 -1.22 27.04
C GLU A 316 29.81 -2.52 26.24
N GLU A 317 29.96 -3.63 26.95
CA GLU A 317 30.06 -4.97 26.38
C GLU A 317 28.72 -5.69 26.55
N VAL A 318 28.10 -6.02 25.42
CA VAL A 318 26.91 -6.87 25.38
C VAL A 318 27.39 -8.30 25.17
N VAL A 319 27.36 -9.08 26.24
CA VAL A 319 27.82 -10.48 26.25
C VAL A 319 26.62 -11.40 26.06
N PHE A 320 26.56 -12.07 24.91
CA PHE A 320 25.62 -13.16 24.66
C PHE A 320 26.22 -14.48 25.17
N SER A 321 25.67 -14.99 26.27
CA SER A 321 26.00 -16.30 26.83
C SER A 321 25.10 -17.35 26.18
N ILE A 322 25.71 -18.27 25.43
CA ILE A 322 25.05 -19.29 24.63
C ILE A 322 25.27 -20.66 25.29
N GLU A 323 24.18 -21.30 25.67
CA GLU A 323 24.15 -22.73 26.02
C GLU A 323 23.49 -23.47 24.85
N GLU A 324 24.29 -24.03 23.94
CA GLU A 324 23.76 -24.65 22.70
C GLU A 324 22.90 -25.89 23.01
N GLY A 325 23.30 -26.71 23.99
CA GLY A 325 22.70 -28.02 24.23
C GLY A 325 23.06 -29.05 23.16
N PRO A 326 22.53 -30.28 23.24
CA PRO A 326 22.75 -31.29 22.21
C PRO A 326 21.97 -30.94 20.94
N GLN A 327 22.59 -31.16 19.78
CA GLN A 327 21.89 -31.11 18.50
C GLN A 327 20.95 -32.31 18.39
N VAL A 328 19.70 -32.04 18.09
CA VAL A 328 18.63 -33.03 17.92
C VAL A 328 18.38 -33.23 16.43
N ARG A 329 18.28 -34.48 16.01
CA ARG A 329 17.97 -34.89 14.64
C ARG A 329 16.67 -35.69 14.61
N VAL A 330 15.80 -35.34 13.68
CA VAL A 330 14.58 -36.08 13.36
C VAL A 330 14.96 -37.26 12.48
N GLU A 331 14.86 -38.48 13.00
CA GLU A 331 15.12 -39.70 12.24
C GLU A 331 13.85 -40.23 11.58
N ARG A 332 12.69 -40.03 12.23
CA ARG A 332 11.40 -40.52 11.75
C ARG A 332 10.30 -39.49 11.97
N LEU A 333 9.54 -39.23 10.91
CA LEU A 333 8.31 -38.44 10.93
C LEU A 333 7.11 -39.36 10.72
N ILE A 334 6.28 -39.46 11.74
CA ILE A 334 5.09 -40.33 11.80
C ILE A 334 3.84 -39.46 11.88
N PHE A 335 2.86 -39.81 11.07
CA PHE A 335 1.51 -39.27 11.19
C PHE A 335 0.58 -40.38 11.69
N THR A 336 -0.30 -40.04 12.62
CA THR A 336 -1.32 -40.96 13.15
C THR A 336 -2.70 -40.37 12.94
N GLY A 337 -3.71 -41.21 12.73
CA GLY A 337 -5.08 -40.76 12.53
C GLY A 337 -5.40 -40.28 11.11
N ASN A 338 -4.41 -40.20 10.21
CA ASN A 338 -4.65 -39.94 8.79
C ASN A 338 -5.07 -41.22 8.05
N ARG A 339 -6.25 -41.21 7.43
CA ARG A 339 -6.80 -42.27 6.58
C ARG A 339 -7.08 -41.78 5.16
N ALA A 340 -7.53 -40.53 5.01
CA ALA A 340 -7.89 -39.97 3.72
C ALA A 340 -6.67 -39.56 2.88
N ILE A 341 -5.66 -38.96 3.52
CA ILE A 341 -4.43 -38.50 2.86
C ILE A 341 -3.26 -39.44 3.22
N PRO A 342 -2.55 -40.00 2.23
CA PRO A 342 -1.40 -40.86 2.49
C PRO A 342 -0.28 -40.15 3.25
N THR A 343 0.33 -40.87 4.20
CA THR A 343 1.42 -40.34 5.05
C THR A 343 2.58 -39.75 4.26
N GLY A 344 2.91 -40.31 3.08
CA GLY A 344 3.97 -39.78 2.22
C GLY A 344 3.70 -38.35 1.73
N GLN A 345 2.44 -38.04 1.42
CA GLN A 345 2.05 -36.70 0.96
C GLN A 345 2.11 -35.67 2.10
N LEU A 346 1.65 -36.06 3.30
CA LEU A 346 1.75 -35.20 4.49
C LEU A 346 3.20 -34.94 4.87
N ARG A 347 4.04 -35.98 4.81
CA ARG A 347 5.50 -35.87 5.03
C ARG A 347 6.13 -34.90 4.06
N GLU A 348 5.89 -35.04 2.76
CA GLU A 348 6.48 -34.16 1.76
C GLU A 348 6.08 -32.69 1.99
N ARG A 349 4.85 -32.42 2.43
CA ARG A 349 4.42 -31.05 2.73
C ARG A 349 5.21 -30.43 3.88
N VAL A 350 5.55 -31.20 4.90
CA VAL A 350 6.43 -30.75 5.98
C VAL A 350 7.85 -30.54 5.46
N LEU A 351 8.40 -31.50 4.70
CA LEU A 351 9.78 -31.41 4.19
C LEU A 351 9.97 -30.22 3.24
N LEU A 352 9.02 -29.92 2.37
CA LEU A 352 9.07 -28.72 1.51
C LEU A 352 9.15 -27.45 2.35
N GLN A 353 8.31 -27.34 3.39
CA GLN A 353 8.35 -26.18 4.29
C GLN A 353 9.71 -26.02 4.99
N LEU A 354 10.40 -27.12 5.31
CA LEU A 354 11.74 -27.10 5.91
C LEU A 354 12.79 -26.70 4.87
N ARG A 355 12.86 -27.40 3.73
CA ARG A 355 13.84 -27.17 2.66
C ARG A 355 13.79 -25.75 2.10
N ASP A 356 12.61 -25.17 1.96
CA ASP A 356 12.43 -23.83 1.40
C ASP A 356 12.84 -22.71 2.38
N ASN A 357 12.88 -23.00 3.69
CA ASN A 357 13.05 -21.98 4.73
C ASN A 357 14.29 -22.17 5.61
N ILE A 358 14.91 -23.35 5.61
CA ILE A 358 16.15 -23.62 6.34
C ILE A 358 17.33 -23.41 5.41
N VAL A 359 18.24 -22.53 5.81
CA VAL A 359 19.50 -22.33 5.09
C VAL A 359 20.36 -23.58 5.23
N HIS A 360 20.67 -24.22 4.12
CA HIS A 360 21.45 -25.47 4.10
C HIS A 360 22.88 -25.26 4.63
N ASP A 361 23.51 -24.15 4.26
CA ASP A 361 24.83 -23.76 4.77
C ASP A 361 24.79 -22.38 5.44
N PRO A 362 24.65 -22.31 6.78
CA PRO A 362 24.71 -21.05 7.51
C PRO A 362 26.03 -20.28 7.35
N ALA A 363 27.11 -20.91 6.89
CA ALA A 363 28.38 -20.23 6.65
C ALA A 363 28.44 -19.46 5.33
N SER A 364 27.55 -19.74 4.37
CA SER A 364 27.49 -19.03 3.09
C SER A 364 27.23 -17.52 3.23
N GLY A 365 26.63 -17.07 4.34
CA GLY A 365 26.41 -15.64 4.63
C GLY A 365 27.43 -15.03 5.61
N ALA A 366 28.44 -15.78 6.04
CA ALA A 366 29.39 -15.34 7.06
C ALA A 366 30.48 -14.43 6.46
N ASP A 367 30.52 -13.16 6.91
CA ASP A 367 31.53 -12.19 6.51
C ASP A 367 32.49 -11.91 7.69
N PRO A 368 33.80 -12.27 7.59
CA PRO A 368 34.80 -11.93 8.60
C PRO A 368 34.90 -10.42 8.91
N ALA A 369 34.66 -9.56 7.91
CA ALA A 369 34.69 -8.11 8.13
C ALA A 369 33.52 -7.61 8.97
N LEU A 370 32.40 -8.35 9.04
CA LEU A 370 31.30 -8.04 9.96
C LEU A 370 31.70 -8.32 11.42
N VAL A 371 32.44 -9.40 11.67
CA VAL A 371 32.93 -9.77 13.00
C VAL A 371 33.84 -8.66 13.56
N GLU A 372 34.75 -8.17 12.72
CA GLU A 372 35.66 -7.07 13.07
C GLU A 372 34.88 -5.79 13.40
N ARG A 373 33.89 -5.43 12.57
CA ARG A 373 33.01 -4.27 12.80
C ARG A 373 32.18 -4.36 14.09
N MET A 374 31.74 -5.56 14.46
CA MET A 374 30.96 -5.79 15.69
C MET A 374 31.83 -5.86 16.95
N GLY A 375 33.16 -5.85 16.82
CA GLY A 375 34.09 -5.96 17.95
C GLY A 375 34.00 -7.31 18.68
N VAL A 376 33.62 -8.38 17.97
CA VAL A 376 33.52 -9.73 18.55
C VAL A 376 34.91 -10.28 18.79
N MET A 377 35.40 -10.06 20.02
CA MET A 377 36.62 -10.69 20.52
C MET A 377 36.26 -12.01 21.20
N GLY A 378 36.33 -13.10 20.42
CA GLY A 378 36.17 -14.47 20.88
C GLY A 378 37.32 -15.35 20.38
N THR A 379 38.39 -15.48 21.16
CA THR A 379 39.46 -16.42 20.86
C THR A 379 38.97 -17.86 21.02
N MET A 380 38.99 -18.64 19.94
CA MET A 380 38.93 -20.10 19.98
C MET A 380 40.11 -20.64 20.83
N ARG A 381 39.82 -21.27 21.96
CA ARG A 381 40.64 -22.36 22.49
C ARG A 381 39.84 -23.65 22.40
N GLY A 382 40.12 -24.43 21.36
CA GLY A 382 39.60 -25.80 21.20
C GLY A 382 39.09 -26.05 19.79
N GLY A 383 39.96 -26.53 18.90
CA GLY A 383 39.62 -26.80 17.51
C GLY A 383 38.56 -27.89 17.35
N HIS A 384 37.44 -27.52 16.72
CA HIS A 384 36.70 -28.36 15.79
C HIS A 384 36.29 -27.44 14.63
N ALA A 385 36.39 -27.91 13.38
CA ALA A 385 35.83 -27.18 12.25
C ALA A 385 34.30 -27.08 12.46
N PRO A 386 33.68 -25.90 12.27
CA PRO A 386 32.24 -25.76 12.45
C PRO A 386 31.52 -26.74 11.51
N ARG A 387 30.50 -27.44 12.02
CA ARG A 387 29.59 -28.21 11.17
C ARG A 387 28.71 -27.22 10.42
N THR A 388 29.13 -26.84 9.23
CA THR A 388 28.46 -25.80 8.43
C THR A 388 27.26 -26.32 7.65
N THR A 389 27.09 -27.63 7.50
CA THR A 389 25.97 -28.18 6.73
C THR A 389 24.84 -28.63 7.64
N VAL A 390 23.69 -27.96 7.52
CA VAL A 390 22.44 -28.34 8.16
C VAL A 390 21.63 -29.19 7.18
N ASP A 391 21.24 -30.37 7.62
CA ASP A 391 20.33 -31.25 6.88
C ASP A 391 18.89 -30.85 7.23
N ALA A 392 18.24 -30.09 6.34
CA ALA A 392 16.92 -29.51 6.58
C ALA A 392 15.84 -30.56 6.89
N ASP A 393 15.96 -31.75 6.31
CA ASP A 393 14.98 -32.84 6.48
C ASP A 393 15.03 -33.46 7.88
N ALA A 394 16.17 -33.31 8.56
CA ALA A 394 16.42 -33.86 9.89
C ALA A 394 16.28 -32.82 11.01
N VAL A 395 15.82 -31.60 10.72
CA VAL A 395 15.66 -30.53 11.73
C VAL A 395 14.20 -30.44 12.20
N PHE A 396 14.04 -30.24 13.50
CA PHE A 396 12.75 -29.87 14.08
C PHE A 396 12.72 -28.36 14.41
N ASP A 397 12.14 -27.56 13.52
CA ASP A 397 11.83 -26.15 13.82
C ASP A 397 10.35 -26.01 14.22
N PRO A 398 10.02 -25.65 15.48
CA PRO A 398 8.64 -25.56 15.94
C PRO A 398 7.75 -24.62 15.12
N LEU A 399 8.31 -23.52 14.60
CA LEU A 399 7.57 -22.53 13.83
C LEU A 399 7.29 -23.04 12.42
N LEU A 400 8.28 -23.65 11.77
CA LEU A 400 8.10 -24.23 10.44
C LEU A 400 7.16 -25.44 10.48
N TYR A 401 7.27 -26.29 11.51
CA TYR A 401 6.31 -27.37 11.74
C TYR A 401 4.90 -26.81 11.94
N ALA A 402 4.69 -25.80 12.80
CA ALA A 402 3.38 -25.20 12.99
C ALA A 402 2.78 -24.67 11.67
N ARG A 403 3.59 -24.03 10.82
CA ARG A 403 3.17 -23.59 9.47
C ARG A 403 2.80 -24.77 8.58
N ALA A 404 3.61 -25.82 8.56
CA ALA A 404 3.33 -27.02 7.77
C ALA A 404 2.05 -27.74 8.25
N LEU A 405 1.84 -27.85 9.57
CA LEU A 405 0.63 -28.41 10.16
C LEU A 405 -0.61 -27.62 9.74
N LYS A 406 -0.52 -26.28 9.73
CA LYS A 406 -1.59 -25.42 9.25
C LYS A 406 -1.91 -25.68 7.78
N GLN A 407 -0.89 -25.80 6.92
CA GLN A 407 -1.10 -26.16 5.51
C GLN A 407 -1.73 -27.55 5.34
N ILE A 408 -1.37 -28.51 6.19
CA ILE A 408 -2.01 -29.83 6.22
C ILE A 408 -3.49 -29.70 6.59
N GLU A 409 -3.83 -28.93 7.64
CA GLU A 409 -5.23 -28.67 7.99
C GLU A 409 -6.01 -28.05 6.82
N ASP A 410 -5.42 -27.07 6.14
CA ASP A 410 -6.07 -26.38 5.02
C ASP A 410 -6.24 -27.33 3.82
N LEU A 411 -5.29 -28.23 3.59
CA LEU A 411 -5.41 -29.31 2.60
C LEU A 411 -6.58 -30.24 2.92
N TYR A 412 -6.73 -30.68 4.17
CA TYR A 412 -7.87 -31.48 4.60
C TYR A 412 -9.20 -30.74 4.42
N LYS A 413 -9.25 -29.47 4.82
CA LYS A 413 -10.45 -28.63 4.66
C LYS A 413 -10.83 -28.43 3.20
N SER A 414 -9.87 -28.32 2.29
CA SER A 414 -10.15 -28.27 0.85
C SER A 414 -10.71 -29.58 0.28
N GLN A 415 -10.63 -30.69 1.02
CA GLN A 415 -11.15 -32.00 0.65
C GLN A 415 -12.43 -32.37 1.44
N GLY A 416 -13.12 -31.39 2.04
CA GLY A 416 -14.36 -31.60 2.79
C GLY A 416 -14.21 -31.91 4.27
N TYR A 417 -12.99 -32.02 4.80
CA TYR A 417 -12.78 -32.31 6.21
C TYR A 417 -12.72 -31.01 7.05
N LEU A 418 -13.88 -30.37 7.25
CA LEU A 418 -13.95 -29.00 7.80
C LEU A 418 -13.51 -28.91 9.26
N SER A 419 -13.76 -29.97 10.02
CA SER A 419 -13.35 -30.11 11.42
C SER A 419 -11.92 -30.65 11.58
N ALA A 420 -11.17 -30.82 10.48
CA ALA A 420 -9.82 -31.34 10.53
C ALA A 420 -8.91 -30.47 11.41
N ARG A 421 -8.09 -31.15 12.23
CA ARG A 421 -7.09 -30.54 13.10
C ARG A 421 -5.81 -31.37 13.10
N ALA A 422 -4.69 -30.69 12.97
CA ALA A 422 -3.38 -31.27 13.21
C ALA A 422 -2.99 -30.98 14.66
N GLY A 423 -2.89 -32.01 15.48
CA GLY A 423 -2.47 -31.87 16.87
C GLY A 423 -0.99 -31.50 16.99
N PRO A 424 -0.56 -31.06 18.19
CA PRO A 424 0.81 -30.66 18.42
C PRO A 424 1.77 -31.85 18.21
N PRO A 425 2.96 -31.61 17.62
CA PRO A 425 3.94 -32.66 17.41
C PRO A 425 4.47 -33.19 18.74
N ARG A 426 4.53 -34.51 18.89
CA ARG A 426 5.13 -35.21 20.03
C ARG A 426 6.54 -35.65 19.68
N LEU A 427 7.48 -35.39 20.58
CA LEU A 427 8.91 -35.62 20.37
C LEU A 427 9.34 -36.79 21.27
N ASP A 428 9.60 -37.94 20.68
CA ASP A 428 9.93 -39.17 21.40
C ASP A 428 11.40 -39.56 21.14
N PRO A 429 12.28 -39.63 22.16
CA PRO A 429 13.68 -40.05 21.98
C PRO A 429 13.78 -41.51 21.53
N ILE A 430 14.60 -41.78 20.51
CA ILE A 430 14.81 -43.14 20.00
C ILE A 430 15.87 -43.83 20.86
N GLY A 431 15.50 -44.96 21.47
CA GLY A 431 16.41 -45.74 22.33
C GLY A 431 16.90 -44.98 23.56
N GLY A 432 16.16 -43.96 24.02
CA GLY A 432 16.56 -43.09 25.13
C GLY A 432 17.59 -42.01 24.78
N ASN A 433 18.04 -41.93 23.52
CA ASN A 433 18.99 -40.93 23.07
C ASN A 433 18.27 -39.63 22.68
N LEU A 434 18.51 -38.56 23.43
CA LEU A 434 17.90 -37.24 23.20
C LEU A 434 18.39 -36.56 21.90
N ALA A 435 19.46 -37.06 21.26
CA ALA A 435 19.97 -36.53 20.00
C ALA A 435 19.23 -37.08 18.77
N HIS A 436 18.54 -38.21 18.88
CA HIS A 436 17.77 -38.82 17.79
C HIS A 436 16.33 -38.96 18.23
N ILE A 437 15.43 -38.26 17.55
CA ILE A 437 14.01 -38.23 17.92
C ILE A 437 13.14 -38.75 16.79
N GLU A 438 12.01 -39.29 17.21
CA GLU A 438 10.85 -39.53 16.38
C GLU A 438 9.84 -38.42 16.64
N VAL A 439 9.31 -37.84 15.56
CA VAL A 439 8.27 -36.82 15.62
C VAL A 439 6.95 -37.47 15.23
N THR A 440 6.01 -37.54 16.17
CA THR A 440 4.66 -38.07 15.94
C THR A 440 3.64 -36.94 15.89
N ILE A 441 2.95 -36.80 14.75
CA ILE A 441 1.91 -35.79 14.53
C ILE A 441 0.54 -36.49 14.51
N PRO A 442 -0.32 -36.29 15.53
CA PRO A 442 -1.68 -36.80 15.52
C PRO A 442 -2.58 -35.92 14.66
N ILE A 443 -3.25 -36.51 13.67
CA ILE A 443 -4.24 -35.86 12.81
C ILE A 443 -5.63 -36.33 13.23
N LYS A 444 -6.52 -35.38 13.51
CA LYS A 444 -7.95 -35.63 13.64
C LYS A 444 -8.61 -35.12 12.35
N GLU A 445 -8.90 -36.01 11.41
CA GLU A 445 -9.49 -35.64 10.12
C GLU A 445 -10.91 -35.09 10.29
N GLY A 446 -11.71 -35.68 11.17
CA GLY A 446 -13.14 -35.36 11.27
C GLY A 446 -13.94 -36.02 10.15
N GLU A 447 -15.22 -35.66 10.05
CA GLU A 447 -16.11 -36.19 9.01
C GLU A 447 -15.93 -35.40 7.71
N GLN A 448 -16.10 -36.09 6.57
CA GLN A 448 -16.05 -35.46 5.27
C GLN A 448 -17.42 -34.88 4.93
N THR A 449 -17.51 -33.56 4.92
CA THR A 449 -18.69 -32.81 4.47
C THR A 449 -18.77 -32.82 2.94
N ARG A 450 -19.94 -33.15 2.40
CA ARG A 450 -20.22 -33.15 0.97
C ARG A 450 -21.22 -32.07 0.60
N VAL A 451 -21.15 -31.62 -0.64
CA VAL A 451 -22.12 -30.67 -1.19
C VAL A 451 -23.48 -31.36 -1.34
N GLY A 452 -24.51 -30.79 -0.71
CA GLY A 452 -25.90 -31.22 -0.83
C GLY A 452 -26.54 -30.64 -2.09
N ARG A 453 -27.11 -29.44 -1.98
CA ARG A 453 -27.70 -28.66 -3.07
C ARG A 453 -26.88 -27.40 -3.31
N ILE A 454 -26.82 -27.00 -4.57
CA ILE A 454 -26.30 -25.70 -4.97
C ILE A 454 -27.51 -24.91 -5.45
N LEU A 455 -27.86 -23.86 -4.70
CA LEU A 455 -28.98 -22.98 -4.96
C LEU A 455 -28.43 -21.67 -5.51
N VAL A 456 -28.99 -21.19 -6.61
CA VAL A 456 -28.66 -19.86 -7.13
C VAL A 456 -29.94 -19.03 -7.17
N GLU A 457 -29.92 -17.91 -6.46
CA GLU A 457 -31.03 -16.97 -6.37
C GLU A 457 -30.64 -15.65 -7.06
N GLY A 458 -31.55 -15.08 -7.85
CA GLY A 458 -31.28 -13.90 -8.67
C GLY A 458 -30.72 -14.27 -10.04
N GLY A 459 -29.76 -13.48 -10.56
CA GLY A 459 -29.04 -13.81 -11.80
C GLY A 459 -29.32 -12.92 -13.02
N GLY A 460 -30.22 -11.94 -12.91
CA GLY A 460 -30.40 -10.90 -13.94
C GLY A 460 -30.72 -11.47 -15.33
N ASP A 461 -29.94 -11.04 -16.33
CA ASP A 461 -30.05 -11.41 -17.75
C ASP A 461 -29.11 -12.56 -18.16
N VAL A 462 -28.38 -13.16 -17.23
CA VAL A 462 -27.40 -14.23 -17.53
C VAL A 462 -28.11 -15.59 -17.63
N PRO A 463 -27.89 -16.38 -18.70
CA PRO A 463 -28.47 -17.71 -18.82
C PRO A 463 -28.04 -18.65 -17.68
N ALA A 464 -28.97 -19.44 -17.14
CA ALA A 464 -28.70 -20.38 -16.05
C ALA A 464 -27.57 -21.38 -16.38
N ALA A 465 -27.42 -21.77 -17.65
CA ALA A 465 -26.34 -22.67 -18.08
C ALA A 465 -24.94 -22.04 -17.93
N GLU A 466 -24.81 -20.73 -18.09
CA GLU A 466 -23.52 -20.04 -17.92
C GLU A 466 -23.18 -19.86 -16.44
N ILE A 467 -24.18 -19.58 -15.61
CA ILE A 467 -24.07 -19.55 -14.15
C ILE A 467 -23.62 -20.92 -13.62
N ASP A 468 -24.28 -22.01 -14.04
CA ASP A 468 -23.92 -23.37 -13.62
C ASP A 468 -22.53 -23.81 -14.13
N ALA A 469 -22.12 -23.37 -15.32
CA ALA A 469 -20.80 -23.65 -15.86
C ALA A 469 -19.67 -22.95 -15.08
N ALA A 470 -19.94 -21.78 -14.47
CA ALA A 470 -18.96 -21.03 -13.70
C ALA A 470 -18.74 -21.58 -12.30
N ILE A 471 -19.71 -22.29 -11.74
CA ILE A 471 -19.60 -22.90 -10.41
C ILE A 471 -18.80 -24.20 -10.52
N VAL A 472 -17.65 -24.23 -9.85
CA VAL A 472 -16.76 -25.41 -9.81
C VAL A 472 -17.32 -26.51 -8.92
N LEU A 473 -17.97 -26.15 -7.80
CA LEU A 473 -18.62 -27.13 -6.92
C LEU A 473 -19.67 -27.94 -7.66
N ARG A 474 -19.75 -29.22 -7.33
CA ARG A 474 -20.77 -30.13 -7.84
C ARG A 474 -21.43 -30.86 -6.70
N LYS A 475 -22.68 -31.27 -6.92
CA LYS A 475 -23.42 -32.08 -5.96
C LYS A 475 -22.66 -33.37 -5.66
N ASP A 476 -22.73 -33.80 -4.39
CA ASP A 476 -22.12 -35.02 -3.85
C ASP A 476 -20.58 -35.09 -3.87
N THR A 477 -19.89 -34.01 -4.29
CA THR A 477 -18.42 -33.87 -4.14
C THR A 477 -18.06 -33.35 -2.75
N PRO A 478 -16.81 -33.53 -2.29
CA PRO A 478 -16.37 -32.93 -1.03
C PRO A 478 -16.49 -31.41 -1.07
N PHE A 479 -16.97 -30.80 0.01
CA PHE A 479 -17.12 -29.35 0.09
C PHE A 479 -15.76 -28.67 0.31
N SER A 480 -15.57 -27.52 -0.30
CA SER A 480 -14.37 -26.69 -0.11
C SER A 480 -14.79 -25.23 -0.06
N TYR A 481 -14.49 -24.56 1.05
CA TYR A 481 -14.68 -23.11 1.18
C TYR A 481 -13.97 -22.34 0.07
N LEU A 482 -12.80 -22.81 -0.35
CA LEU A 482 -12.05 -22.20 -1.45
C LEU A 482 -12.82 -22.29 -2.76
N GLN A 483 -13.41 -23.46 -3.06
CA GLN A 483 -14.19 -23.61 -4.29
C GLN A 483 -15.51 -22.80 -4.25
N ALA A 484 -16.07 -22.59 -3.06
CA ALA A 484 -17.31 -21.80 -2.88
C ALA A 484 -17.04 -20.33 -3.17
N GLU A 485 -15.95 -19.84 -2.60
CA GLU A 485 -15.43 -18.51 -2.86
C GLU A 485 -15.02 -18.33 -4.33
N GLU A 486 -14.36 -19.31 -4.94
CA GLU A 486 -14.04 -19.30 -6.38
C GLU A 486 -15.32 -19.20 -7.23
N GLY A 487 -16.38 -19.92 -6.86
CA GLY A 487 -17.69 -19.82 -7.49
C GLY A 487 -18.28 -18.41 -7.36
N ARG A 488 -18.30 -17.85 -6.15
CA ARG A 488 -18.78 -16.48 -5.87
C ARG A 488 -18.04 -15.42 -6.70
N VAL A 489 -16.71 -15.53 -6.76
CA VAL A 489 -15.85 -14.65 -7.56
C VAL A 489 -16.10 -14.82 -9.05
N ALA A 490 -16.18 -16.05 -9.55
CA ALA A 490 -16.45 -16.33 -10.96
C ALA A 490 -17.82 -15.81 -11.40
N LEU A 491 -18.85 -15.99 -10.57
CA LEU A 491 -20.18 -15.43 -10.80
C LEU A 491 -20.12 -13.90 -10.82
N THR A 492 -19.46 -13.27 -9.85
CA THR A 492 -19.29 -11.80 -9.84
C THR A 492 -18.65 -11.32 -11.15
N GLN A 493 -17.57 -11.96 -11.60
CA GLN A 493 -16.87 -11.62 -12.84
C GLN A 493 -17.74 -11.77 -14.10
N ILE A 494 -18.67 -12.73 -14.14
CA ILE A 494 -19.63 -12.87 -15.25
C ILE A 494 -20.49 -11.61 -15.40
N PHE A 495 -20.98 -11.07 -14.28
CA PHE A 495 -21.79 -9.85 -14.29
C PHE A 495 -20.93 -8.62 -14.57
N THR A 496 -19.78 -8.48 -13.92
CA THR A 496 -18.89 -7.33 -14.11
C THR A 496 -18.43 -7.19 -15.57
N ARG A 497 -18.15 -8.30 -16.26
CA ARG A 497 -17.81 -8.33 -17.70
C ARG A 497 -18.96 -7.91 -18.62
N ARG A 498 -20.20 -7.99 -18.16
CA ARG A 498 -21.40 -7.51 -18.88
C ARG A 498 -21.74 -6.05 -18.57
N GLY A 499 -20.95 -5.38 -17.74
CA GLY A 499 -21.14 -3.99 -17.35
C GLY A 499 -21.84 -3.79 -16.01
N HIS A 500 -22.18 -4.87 -15.30
CA HIS A 500 -22.67 -4.79 -13.94
C HIS A 500 -21.50 -4.58 -12.95
N LEU A 501 -20.91 -3.38 -12.95
CA LEU A 501 -19.75 -3.06 -12.12
C LEU A 501 -20.01 -3.21 -10.62
N TYR A 502 -21.29 -3.10 -10.23
CA TYR A 502 -21.75 -3.15 -8.84
C TYR A 502 -22.43 -4.47 -8.48
N ALA A 503 -22.20 -5.52 -9.29
CA ALA A 503 -22.72 -6.85 -8.99
C ALA A 503 -22.21 -7.32 -7.63
N ARG A 504 -23.13 -7.77 -6.78
CA ARG A 504 -22.82 -8.41 -5.51
C ARG A 504 -23.28 -9.85 -5.57
N VAL A 505 -22.37 -10.76 -5.27
CA VAL A 505 -22.66 -12.18 -5.09
C VAL A 505 -22.26 -12.53 -3.67
N GLU A 506 -23.24 -12.97 -2.90
CA GLU A 506 -23.08 -13.50 -1.55
C GLU A 506 -23.24 -15.02 -1.62
N ASP A 507 -22.42 -15.75 -0.89
CA ASP A 507 -22.56 -17.18 -0.65
C ASP A 507 -22.97 -17.42 0.81
N GLU A 508 -23.95 -18.29 1.00
CA GLU A 508 -24.40 -18.76 2.32
C GLU A 508 -24.28 -20.27 2.38
N GLU A 509 -23.62 -20.78 3.42
CA GLU A 509 -23.56 -22.22 3.68
C GLU A 509 -24.53 -22.65 4.78
N GLU A 510 -25.44 -23.56 4.43
CA GLU A 510 -26.42 -24.14 5.33
C GLU A 510 -26.04 -25.59 5.61
N PHE A 511 -25.53 -25.86 6.82
CA PHE A 511 -25.10 -27.20 7.22
C PHE A 511 -26.30 -28.04 7.67
N GLU A 512 -26.50 -29.19 7.03
CA GLU A 512 -27.50 -30.17 7.46
C GLU A 512 -26.94 -30.97 8.64
N ASP A 513 -27.33 -30.60 9.86
CA ASP A 513 -26.99 -31.35 11.08
C ASP A 513 -28.04 -32.43 11.33
N THR A 514 -27.86 -33.59 10.69
CA THR A 514 -28.72 -34.76 10.91
C THR A 514 -27.93 -35.80 11.70
N PRO A 515 -28.37 -36.21 12.92
CA PRO A 515 -27.61 -37.08 13.81
C PRO A 515 -27.17 -38.45 13.24
N ASP A 516 -27.76 -38.89 12.12
CA ASP A 516 -27.52 -40.19 11.48
C ASP A 516 -27.18 -40.11 9.98
N ALA A 517 -27.05 -38.91 9.39
CA ALA A 517 -26.74 -38.74 7.97
C ALA A 517 -25.30 -38.28 7.73
N ALA A 518 -24.77 -38.51 6.53
CA ALA A 518 -23.49 -37.97 6.13
C ALA A 518 -23.53 -36.43 6.20
N SER A 519 -22.53 -35.80 6.81
CA SER A 519 -22.41 -34.33 6.89
C SER A 519 -22.56 -33.71 5.50
N ARG A 520 -23.59 -32.87 5.33
CA ARG A 520 -23.91 -32.20 4.08
C ARG A 520 -23.99 -30.70 4.29
N VAL A 521 -23.66 -29.97 3.25
CA VAL A 521 -23.78 -28.51 3.20
C VAL A 521 -24.47 -28.09 1.92
N ASP A 522 -25.54 -27.33 2.07
CA ASP A 522 -26.21 -26.64 0.98
C ASP A 522 -25.55 -25.27 0.79
N VAL A 523 -25.14 -24.98 -0.44
CA VAL A 523 -24.47 -23.72 -0.79
C VAL A 523 -25.46 -22.87 -1.58
N ARG A 524 -25.81 -21.69 -1.07
CA ARG A 524 -26.74 -20.75 -1.71
C ARG A 524 -25.99 -19.51 -2.17
N TYR A 525 -25.95 -19.28 -3.48
CA TYR A 525 -25.45 -18.03 -4.05
C TYR A 525 -26.60 -17.06 -4.27
N ARG A 526 -26.57 -15.90 -3.61
CA ARG A 526 -27.49 -14.79 -3.86
C ARG A 526 -26.83 -13.74 -4.74
N ILE A 527 -27.39 -13.54 -5.92
CA ILE A 527 -26.85 -12.64 -6.94
C ILE A 527 -27.71 -11.38 -7.02
N GLN A 528 -27.09 -10.24 -6.78
CA GLN A 528 -27.63 -8.90 -7.02
C GLN A 528 -26.82 -8.25 -8.14
N PRO A 529 -27.26 -8.32 -9.42
CA PRO A 529 -26.49 -7.80 -10.55
C PRO A 529 -26.24 -6.29 -10.46
N GLY A 530 -27.15 -5.51 -9.86
CA GLY A 530 -27.09 -4.06 -9.93
C GLY A 530 -27.33 -3.54 -11.37
N PRO A 531 -27.18 -2.23 -11.62
CA PRO A 531 -27.39 -1.66 -12.95
C PRO A 531 -26.21 -1.96 -13.90
N ILE A 532 -26.49 -2.04 -15.20
CA ILE A 532 -25.44 -1.96 -16.22
C ILE A 532 -24.93 -0.52 -16.24
N VAL A 533 -23.64 -0.34 -16.02
CA VAL A 533 -23.01 0.98 -15.97
C VAL A 533 -22.60 1.39 -17.38
N ARG A 534 -23.13 2.54 -17.82
CA ARG A 534 -22.75 3.19 -19.07
C ARG A 534 -21.88 4.41 -18.80
N VAL A 535 -21.02 4.72 -19.76
CA VAL A 535 -20.22 5.94 -19.74
C VAL A 535 -21.14 7.13 -20.00
N GLY A 536 -21.22 8.07 -19.05
CA GLY A 536 -21.86 9.36 -19.25
C GLY A 536 -20.92 10.32 -19.97
N TYR A 537 -19.98 10.91 -19.22
CA TYR A 537 -18.93 11.76 -19.79
C TYR A 537 -17.55 11.25 -19.37
N VAL A 538 -16.54 11.52 -20.19
CA VAL A 538 -15.13 11.30 -19.84
C VAL A 538 -14.56 12.62 -19.37
N GLU A 539 -14.16 12.68 -18.10
CA GLU A 539 -13.57 13.87 -17.48
C GLU A 539 -12.06 13.64 -17.32
N VAL A 540 -11.25 14.48 -17.98
CA VAL A 540 -9.79 14.36 -17.91
C VAL A 540 -9.24 15.32 -16.86
N ILE A 541 -8.43 14.80 -15.94
CA ILE A 541 -7.84 15.54 -14.83
C ILE A 541 -6.32 15.36 -14.87
N GLY A 542 -5.58 16.45 -14.69
CA GLY A 542 -4.11 16.41 -14.56
C GLY A 542 -3.32 16.48 -15.87
N HIS A 543 -4.01 16.64 -17.02
CA HIS A 543 -3.34 17.07 -18.25
C HIS A 543 -2.90 18.53 -18.12
N ARG A 544 -1.69 18.85 -18.59
CA ARG A 544 -1.13 20.22 -18.52
C ARG A 544 -0.62 20.67 -19.87
N ARG A 545 0.16 19.80 -20.52
CA ARG A 545 0.72 20.06 -21.85
C ARG A 545 -0.01 19.29 -22.93
N THR A 546 -0.53 18.11 -22.59
CA THR A 546 -1.27 17.26 -23.53
C THR A 546 -2.65 17.85 -23.77
N VAL A 547 -3.05 17.90 -25.04
CA VAL A 547 -4.38 18.36 -25.43
C VAL A 547 -5.41 17.36 -24.92
N GLU A 548 -6.46 17.83 -24.26
CA GLU A 548 -7.53 16.99 -23.69
C GLU A 548 -8.17 16.09 -24.75
N GLY A 549 -8.45 16.63 -25.94
CA GLY A 549 -9.01 15.87 -27.05
C GLY A 549 -8.17 14.65 -27.43
N LEU A 550 -6.83 14.75 -27.41
CA LEU A 550 -5.96 13.60 -27.64
C LEU A 550 -6.13 12.54 -26.54
N VAL A 551 -6.26 12.95 -25.28
CA VAL A 551 -6.50 12.01 -24.18
C VAL A 551 -7.83 11.29 -24.38
N ILE A 552 -8.90 12.02 -24.67
CA ILE A 552 -10.23 11.45 -24.90
C ILE A 552 -10.19 10.46 -26.09
N ASP A 553 -9.52 10.82 -27.18
CA ASP A 553 -9.33 9.95 -28.34
C ASP A 553 -8.56 8.66 -27.98
N LEU A 554 -7.52 8.78 -27.14
CA LEU A 554 -6.72 7.64 -26.69
C LEU A 554 -7.44 6.74 -25.69
N VAL A 555 -8.27 7.32 -24.82
CA VAL A 555 -9.14 6.58 -23.89
C VAL A 555 -10.11 5.72 -24.69
N GLY A 556 -10.63 6.25 -25.81
CA GLY A 556 -11.46 5.48 -26.75
C GLY A 556 -12.82 5.06 -26.18
N LEU A 557 -13.26 5.68 -25.08
CA LEU A 557 -14.59 5.51 -24.49
C LEU A 557 -15.51 6.65 -24.94
N LYS A 558 -16.71 6.31 -25.38
CA LYS A 558 -17.75 7.24 -25.81
C LYS A 558 -18.94 7.20 -24.87
N GLN A 559 -19.71 8.28 -24.85
CA GLN A 559 -20.98 8.32 -24.12
C GLN A 559 -21.90 7.18 -24.59
N GLY A 560 -22.49 6.47 -23.64
CA GLY A 560 -23.36 5.31 -23.87
C GLY A 560 -22.64 3.95 -23.91
N ASP A 561 -21.31 3.94 -24.05
CA ASP A 561 -20.51 2.71 -24.01
C ASP A 561 -20.69 1.99 -22.68
N ILE A 562 -20.66 0.66 -22.69
CA ILE A 562 -20.73 -0.13 -21.47
C ILE A 562 -19.37 -0.06 -20.77
N LEU A 563 -19.39 0.32 -19.50
CA LEU A 563 -18.20 0.40 -18.67
C LEU A 563 -17.95 -0.97 -18.02
N THR A 564 -16.84 -1.61 -18.37
CA THR A 564 -16.38 -2.89 -17.81
C THR A 564 -14.93 -2.75 -17.32
N PRO A 565 -14.42 -3.64 -16.46
CA PRO A 565 -13.02 -3.63 -16.06
C PRO A 565 -12.08 -3.71 -17.26
N GLU A 566 -12.44 -4.45 -18.30
CA GLU A 566 -11.65 -4.59 -19.52
C GLU A 566 -11.65 -3.31 -20.36
N THR A 567 -12.74 -2.54 -20.38
CA THR A 567 -12.75 -1.25 -21.08
C THR A 567 -11.93 -0.20 -20.33
N ILE A 568 -11.98 -0.22 -19.00
CA ILE A 568 -11.14 0.62 -18.12
C ILE A 568 -9.65 0.30 -18.31
N ASP A 569 -9.26 -0.96 -18.15
CA ASP A 569 -7.85 -1.40 -18.25
C ASP A 569 -7.29 -1.11 -19.65
N ARG A 570 -8.06 -1.40 -20.71
CA ARG A 570 -7.65 -1.10 -22.09
C ARG A 570 -7.37 0.39 -22.29
N ALA A 571 -8.24 1.26 -21.77
CA ALA A 571 -8.06 2.71 -21.86
C ALA A 571 -6.84 3.19 -21.05
N GLN A 572 -6.63 2.67 -19.84
CA GLN A 572 -5.43 2.97 -19.03
C GLN A 572 -4.15 2.54 -19.75
N GLN A 573 -4.11 1.32 -20.30
CA GLN A 573 -2.97 0.82 -21.05
C GLN A 573 -2.73 1.62 -22.33
N ALA A 574 -3.79 2.02 -23.05
CA ALA A 574 -3.67 2.87 -24.24
C ALA A 574 -2.98 4.20 -23.92
N LEU A 575 -3.35 4.83 -22.80
CA LEU A 575 -2.70 6.05 -22.30
C LEU A 575 -1.25 5.81 -21.90
N LEU A 576 -0.96 4.78 -21.09
CA LEU A 576 0.38 4.49 -20.60
C LEU A 576 1.36 4.14 -21.72
N ARG A 577 0.89 3.39 -22.74
CA ARG A 577 1.69 2.97 -23.90
C ARG A 577 2.18 4.13 -24.74
N THR A 578 1.55 5.31 -24.66
CA THR A 578 2.05 6.51 -25.34
C THR A 578 3.39 7.01 -24.78
N GLY A 579 3.75 6.64 -23.55
CA GLY A 579 4.91 7.18 -22.85
C GLY A 579 4.73 8.62 -22.36
N LEU A 580 3.56 9.25 -22.57
CA LEU A 580 3.28 10.62 -22.14
C LEU A 580 3.02 10.75 -20.64
N PHE A 581 2.62 9.67 -19.98
CA PHE A 581 2.17 9.68 -18.59
C PHE A 581 2.99 8.71 -17.73
N PHE A 582 3.28 9.10 -16.49
CA PHE A 582 3.81 8.22 -15.44
C PHE A 582 2.71 7.30 -14.88
N SER A 583 1.49 7.83 -14.77
CA SER A 583 0.31 7.10 -14.31
C SER A 583 -0.93 7.60 -15.06
N ALA A 584 -1.84 6.68 -15.36
CA ALA A 584 -3.15 6.96 -15.91
C ALA A 584 -4.18 6.08 -15.17
N THR A 585 -5.01 6.72 -14.35
CA THR A 585 -6.02 6.04 -13.53
C THR A 585 -7.40 6.39 -14.05
N LEU A 586 -8.18 5.37 -14.40
CA LEU A 586 -9.58 5.55 -14.78
C LEU A 586 -10.48 5.06 -13.66
N THR A 587 -11.33 5.93 -13.14
CA THR A 587 -12.28 5.60 -12.07
C THR A 587 -13.66 6.18 -12.37
N PRO A 588 -14.76 5.44 -12.15
CA PRO A 588 -16.08 6.03 -12.12
C PRO A 588 -16.17 7.09 -11.01
N ARG A 589 -16.82 8.22 -11.28
CA ARG A 589 -17.14 9.23 -10.26
C ARG A 589 -18.07 8.63 -9.22
N ASN A 590 -17.81 8.92 -7.94
CA ASN A 590 -18.52 8.37 -6.78
C ASN A 590 -18.64 6.84 -6.89
N PRO A 591 -17.50 6.11 -6.85
CA PRO A 591 -17.48 4.68 -7.14
C PRO A 591 -18.37 3.88 -6.18
N ASP A 592 -18.63 4.36 -4.96
CA ASP A 592 -19.44 3.62 -3.98
C ASP A 592 -20.96 3.64 -4.27
N VAL A 593 -21.42 4.51 -5.17
CA VAL A 593 -22.84 4.65 -5.50
C VAL A 593 -23.16 3.85 -6.76
N ALA A 594 -24.09 2.90 -6.68
CA ALA A 594 -24.51 2.10 -7.82
C ALA A 594 -25.49 2.87 -8.73
N GLU A 595 -25.00 3.35 -9.88
CA GLU A 595 -25.78 4.11 -10.87
C GLU A 595 -25.58 3.52 -12.27
N GLY A 596 -26.62 3.59 -13.12
CA GLY A 596 -26.58 3.04 -14.49
C GLY A 596 -25.82 3.91 -15.48
N GLU A 597 -25.52 5.16 -15.14
CA GLU A 597 -24.66 6.04 -15.93
C GLU A 597 -23.61 6.67 -15.01
N LYS A 598 -22.35 6.61 -15.40
CA LYS A 598 -21.22 7.14 -14.61
C LYS A 598 -20.33 8.03 -15.45
N THR A 599 -19.95 9.16 -14.89
CA THR A 599 -18.83 9.96 -15.42
C THR A 599 -17.53 9.21 -15.13
N VAL A 600 -16.72 8.96 -16.16
CA VAL A 600 -15.42 8.29 -16.03
C VAL A 600 -14.35 9.36 -15.85
N GLN A 601 -13.70 9.37 -14.70
CA GLN A 601 -12.60 10.28 -14.39
C GLN A 601 -11.28 9.66 -14.81
N VAL A 602 -10.56 10.36 -15.68
CA VAL A 602 -9.23 9.99 -16.18
C VAL A 602 -8.21 10.86 -15.46
N GLN A 603 -7.58 10.33 -14.42
CA GLN A 603 -6.56 11.03 -13.64
C GLN A 603 -5.16 10.73 -14.21
N LEU A 604 -4.48 11.77 -14.66
CA LEU A 604 -3.20 11.68 -15.36
C LEU A 604 -2.07 12.33 -14.56
N ARG A 605 -0.89 11.73 -14.66
CA ARG A 605 0.37 12.37 -14.28
C ARG A 605 1.30 12.41 -15.48
N GLU A 606 1.43 13.55 -16.13
CA GLU A 606 2.32 13.72 -17.29
C GLU A 606 3.80 13.50 -16.94
N ARG A 607 4.54 12.90 -17.88
CA ARG A 607 5.99 12.79 -17.84
C ARG A 607 6.67 14.11 -18.25
N PRO A 608 7.91 14.36 -17.80
CA PRO A 608 8.74 15.42 -18.34
C PRO A 608 8.87 15.25 -19.85
N THR A 609 8.67 16.34 -20.58
CA THR A 609 8.70 16.33 -22.03
C THR A 609 10.10 16.54 -22.60
N ARG A 610 11.08 16.87 -21.76
CA ARG A 610 12.46 17.09 -22.14
C ARG A 610 13.33 16.04 -21.51
N ASP A 611 14.16 15.42 -22.32
CA ASP A 611 15.14 14.43 -21.89
C ASP A 611 16.48 14.76 -22.52
N PHE A 612 17.54 14.60 -21.73
CA PHE A 612 18.92 14.82 -22.16
C PHE A 612 19.75 13.63 -21.74
N GLN A 613 20.41 13.01 -22.70
CA GLN A 613 21.24 11.84 -22.49
C GLN A 613 22.63 12.06 -23.10
N ALA A 614 23.67 11.88 -22.28
CA ALA A 614 25.04 11.83 -22.74
C ALA A 614 25.56 10.41 -22.50
N SER A 615 26.18 9.81 -23.51
CA SER A 615 26.71 8.45 -23.45
C SER A 615 28.13 8.40 -23.98
N ILE A 616 28.96 7.59 -23.32
CA ILE A 616 30.33 7.29 -23.71
C ILE A 616 30.41 5.76 -23.76
N GLY A 617 31.00 5.22 -24.81
CA GLY A 617 31.18 3.79 -24.96
C GLY A 617 32.46 3.43 -25.70
N PHE A 618 32.72 2.13 -25.82
CA PHE A 618 33.87 1.60 -26.52
C PHE A 618 33.44 0.43 -27.41
N SER A 619 33.85 0.45 -28.67
CA SER A 619 33.65 -0.61 -29.65
C SER A 619 35.01 -1.19 -30.07
N LEU A 620 35.10 -2.51 -30.23
CA LEU A 620 36.32 -3.15 -30.74
C LEU A 620 36.58 -2.81 -32.22
N ALA A 621 35.54 -2.47 -32.99
CA ALA A 621 35.67 -2.09 -34.39
C ALA A 621 36.01 -0.60 -34.55
N ASP A 622 35.31 0.27 -33.81
CA ASP A 622 35.29 1.72 -34.04
C ASP A 622 35.90 2.54 -32.90
N GLY A 623 36.49 1.89 -31.89
CA GLY A 623 37.14 2.56 -30.77
C GLY A 623 36.17 3.30 -29.84
N PRO A 624 36.65 4.36 -29.15
CA PRO A 624 35.82 5.20 -28.29
C PRO A 624 34.69 5.88 -29.07
N ARG A 625 33.49 5.90 -28.50
CA ARG A 625 32.31 6.56 -29.06
C ARG A 625 31.67 7.48 -28.04
N THR A 626 31.20 8.63 -28.49
CA THR A 626 30.43 9.58 -27.68
C THR A 626 29.15 9.94 -28.41
N ALA A 627 28.04 10.01 -27.67
CA ALA A 627 26.79 10.50 -28.22
C ALA A 627 26.07 11.39 -27.21
N VAL A 628 25.54 12.50 -27.71
CA VAL A 628 24.66 13.40 -26.98
C VAL A 628 23.31 13.37 -27.68
N GLN A 629 22.26 13.13 -26.92
CA GLN A 629 20.89 13.08 -27.38
C GLN A 629 20.04 14.05 -26.57
N TRP A 630 19.30 14.89 -27.28
CA TRP A 630 18.27 15.74 -26.71
C TRP A 630 16.92 15.36 -27.31
N THR A 631 15.97 15.02 -26.46
CA THR A 631 14.61 14.65 -26.86
C THR A 631 13.62 15.68 -26.31
N GLN A 632 12.76 16.17 -27.18
CA GLN A 632 11.57 16.96 -26.84
C GLN A 632 10.33 16.17 -27.27
N SER A 633 9.71 15.49 -26.31
CA SER A 633 8.46 14.74 -26.48
C SER A 633 7.24 15.65 -26.35
N ASN A 634 6.07 15.15 -26.78
CA ASN A 634 4.77 15.81 -26.68
C ASN A 634 4.72 17.25 -27.24
N ILE A 635 5.32 17.47 -28.41
CA ILE A 635 5.32 18.76 -29.09
C ILE A 635 3.88 19.17 -29.40
N LEU A 636 3.54 20.43 -29.08
CA LEU A 636 2.19 21.00 -29.19
C LEU A 636 1.11 20.21 -28.43
N GLY A 637 1.49 19.35 -27.48
CA GLY A 637 0.56 18.51 -26.73
C GLY A 637 -0.05 17.36 -27.52
N ARG A 638 0.55 16.97 -28.65
CA ARG A 638 -0.01 16.02 -29.63
C ARG A 638 0.75 14.70 -29.77
N ASN A 639 1.48 14.28 -28.73
CA ASN A 639 2.34 13.08 -28.77
C ASN A 639 3.39 13.06 -29.90
N LEU A 640 3.82 14.24 -30.36
CA LEU A 640 4.88 14.37 -31.35
C LEU A 640 6.23 14.43 -30.64
N THR A 641 7.22 13.67 -31.10
CA THR A 641 8.55 13.62 -30.49
C THR A 641 9.60 14.12 -31.47
N PHE A 642 10.41 15.09 -31.04
CA PHE A 642 11.61 15.52 -31.74
C PHE A 642 12.83 15.00 -30.98
N THR A 643 13.73 14.35 -31.68
CA THR A 643 14.99 13.88 -31.11
C THR A 643 16.14 14.40 -31.97
N ALA A 644 17.05 15.14 -31.35
CA ALA A 644 18.33 15.52 -31.95
C ALA A 644 19.43 14.65 -31.34
N VAL A 645 20.22 14.00 -32.20
CA VAL A 645 21.35 13.16 -31.78
C VAL A 645 22.61 13.64 -32.49
N ALA A 646 23.65 13.92 -31.70
CA ALA A 646 25.01 14.14 -32.19
C ALA A 646 25.87 12.95 -31.77
N LYS A 647 26.57 12.34 -32.73
CA LYS A 647 27.48 11.21 -32.50
C LYS A 647 28.87 11.57 -33.00
N ALA A 648 29.89 11.21 -32.23
CA ALA A 648 31.28 11.26 -32.65
C ALA A 648 31.93 9.91 -32.35
N ASP A 649 32.38 9.27 -33.42
CA ASP A 649 33.09 8.00 -33.38
C ASP A 649 34.57 8.26 -33.69
N PHE A 650 35.47 7.62 -32.94
CA PHE A 650 36.90 7.74 -33.10
C PHE A 650 37.49 6.40 -33.58
N PRO A 651 37.24 6.03 -34.87
CA PRO A 651 37.70 4.77 -35.41
C PRO A 651 39.21 4.67 -35.29
N PHE A 652 39.70 3.49 -34.91
CA PHE A 652 41.12 3.18 -35.07
C PHE A 652 41.43 3.31 -36.55
N SER A 653 42.29 4.26 -36.92
CA SER A 653 42.80 4.37 -38.28
C SER A 653 43.52 3.07 -38.62
N ARG A 654 42.81 2.14 -39.27
CA ARG A 654 43.45 1.06 -39.99
C ARG A 654 44.05 1.70 -41.23
N PHE A 655 45.33 2.08 -41.14
CA PHE A 655 46.15 2.13 -42.34
C PHE A 655 46.03 0.74 -42.98
N PRO A 656 45.44 0.58 -44.17
CA PRO A 656 45.61 -0.67 -44.88
C PRO A 656 47.09 -0.71 -45.24
N LYS A 657 47.88 -1.49 -44.48
CA LYS A 657 49.06 -2.10 -45.08
C LYS A 657 48.51 -3.13 -46.05
N GLU A 658 48.39 -2.74 -47.32
CA GLU A 658 48.39 -3.71 -48.40
C GLU A 658 49.67 -4.54 -48.26
N TYR A 659 49.56 -5.69 -47.61
CA TYR A 659 50.44 -6.80 -47.89
C TYR A 659 49.80 -7.57 -49.03
N VAL A 660 50.19 -7.23 -50.25
CA VAL A 660 50.02 -8.11 -51.40
C VAL A 660 50.92 -9.32 -51.16
N ASN A 661 50.39 -10.37 -50.54
CA ASN A 661 51.00 -11.69 -50.58
C ASN A 661 50.68 -12.30 -51.95
N CYS A 662 51.45 -11.97 -52.99
CA CYS A 662 51.45 -12.81 -54.21
C CYS A 662 52.14 -14.14 -53.82
N PRO A 663 51.51 -15.31 -54.10
CA PRO A 663 52.13 -16.62 -53.90
C PRO A 663 53.42 -16.77 -54.73
N PRO A 664 54.42 -17.53 -54.27
CA PRO A 664 55.62 -17.79 -55.06
C PRO A 664 55.25 -18.53 -56.35
N GLY A 665 55.41 -17.84 -57.49
CA GLY A 665 55.07 -18.37 -58.82
C GLY A 665 54.87 -17.33 -59.92
N PHE A 666 54.71 -16.05 -59.58
CA PHE A 666 54.47 -14.97 -60.56
C PHE A 666 55.49 -13.84 -60.42
N THR A 667 56.08 -13.42 -61.55
CA THR A 667 57.18 -12.43 -61.64
C THR A 667 56.78 -11.10 -62.25
N ASP A 668 55.50 -10.90 -62.58
CA ASP A 668 54.97 -9.66 -63.16
C ASP A 668 53.85 -9.07 -62.28
N PRO A 669 54.02 -7.82 -61.75
CA PRO A 669 53.04 -7.15 -60.90
C PRO A 669 51.67 -6.91 -61.54
N SER A 670 51.56 -6.95 -62.88
CA SER A 670 50.29 -6.77 -63.60
C SER A 670 49.33 -7.98 -63.49
N GLN A 671 49.79 -9.10 -62.93
CA GLN A 671 49.02 -10.35 -62.79
C GLN A 671 48.33 -10.52 -61.43
N CYS A 672 48.64 -9.67 -60.44
CA CYS A 672 47.89 -9.62 -59.18
C CYS A 672 46.75 -8.59 -59.36
N GLY A 673 45.68 -9.01 -60.07
CA GLY A 673 44.51 -8.19 -60.37
C GLY A 673 43.41 -8.30 -59.31
N GLY A 674 42.88 -7.14 -58.88
CA GLY A 674 41.74 -7.01 -57.97
C GLY A 674 41.98 -5.96 -56.90
#